data_AF-A0A178DRX1-F1
#
_entry.id   AF-A0A178DRX1-F1
#
_cell.length_a   1.000
_cell.length_b   1.000
_cell.length_c   1.000
_cell.angle_alpha   90.00
_cell.angle_beta   90.00
_cell.angle_gamma   90.00
#
_symmetry.space_group_name_H-M   'P 1'
#
loop_
_entity.id
_entity.type
_entity.pdbx_description
1 polymer ?
#
loop_
_entity_poly.entity_id
_entity_poly.type
_entity_poly.pdbx_seq_one_letter_code
_entity_poly.pdbx_strand_id
1 'polypeptide(L)'
;MSSQSLKLRRTSTSHDPYATPQVYYGESHSRKHVRARTYSANLDRSGRNAPIVDGIGQGRRISHDEASLQPRRFLVQVEPTLKTLLSREDSDQNYQITIDDKGPKVLSLGTLASNAHNKFDVRGTYMLSNLLQELTLAQDYGRRTIVLDEARLNENPVNRLSRLIEHSFWDGLTRRIDGSNIAKVGVDPKDWTDDPRPRIYIPQGAPEQHEYYTRIAREHPEMRLDVVWLDKDCDNESYVRDLNKAPGLLAIAMEEWIDPVTKKKDLRGLPFVVPGGRFNELYGWDSYMESLGLLINNRVDLVKSMVTHFCFCIKHYNKILNANRTYYLCRSQPPFLTDMALRVYERIKHEPGSLEFLREAILAAIKEYHSVWMSAPRLDPVTGLTRYRPGGLGVPPETEATHFEHILTPYAEKHGMTFEEFVDAYNYRRVDEPELDNYFLHDRAVRESGHDTSYRLEKVAADLAVVDVNALLYKYEVDIGRCIRNHFGDRLEIPAEFCTGNMKPGQIETSSSWERRARRRRVQVDKYLWDEEAGMYFDYNTVKQERTGYESATTFWPMWSGLATPRQASILVEKALPKLEVFGGLVSGTEKSRGVTGLDRPNRQWDYPFGWAPQQILAWVGMQRYGYDAEAQRLAYRWLSMVTKAFVDFNGVVVEKYDVTRKIDPHKVEAEYGNQGSDFKGVPREGFGWVNASYIYGLTLLSGHMRRALGALTDWDSYEKAMSDLGIA
;
A
#
# COMPACT_ATOMS: atom_id res chain seq x y z
N MET A 1 9.28 54.47 -40.64
CA MET A 1 8.50 53.52 -41.46
C MET A 1 9.39 52.29 -41.62
N SER A 2 9.17 51.14 -40.98
CA SER A 2 7.99 50.29 -41.01
C SER A 2 7.88 49.53 -39.69
N SER A 3 6.71 49.62 -39.06
CA SER A 3 6.31 48.83 -37.90
C SER A 3 5.98 47.41 -38.35
N GLN A 4 6.79 46.43 -37.96
CA GLN A 4 6.35 45.04 -37.94
C GLN A 4 6.18 44.62 -36.48
N SER A 5 4.92 44.47 -36.08
CA SER A 5 4.56 43.92 -34.79
C SER A 5 5.05 42.47 -34.74
N LEU A 6 5.78 42.13 -33.68
CA LEU A 6 5.99 40.74 -33.29
C LEU A 6 4.60 40.11 -33.07
N LYS A 7 4.11 39.36 -34.06
CA LYS A 7 2.94 38.50 -33.85
C LYS A 7 3.30 37.54 -32.73
N LEU A 8 2.62 37.67 -31.59
CA LEU A 8 2.56 36.62 -30.59
C LEU A 8 2.28 35.30 -31.30
N ARG A 9 3.19 34.33 -31.16
CA ARG A 9 2.88 32.92 -31.44
C ARG A 9 1.56 32.63 -30.74
N ARG A 10 0.54 32.25 -31.51
CA ARG A 10 -0.68 31.65 -30.95
C ARG A 10 -0.23 30.49 -30.08
N THR A 11 -0.30 30.64 -28.77
CA THR A 11 -0.38 29.52 -27.84
C THR A 11 -1.57 28.70 -28.27
N SER A 12 -1.35 27.48 -28.78
CA SER A 12 -2.42 26.52 -28.94
C SER A 12 -2.99 26.25 -27.56
N THR A 13 -4.19 26.76 -27.28
CA THR A 13 -5.03 26.29 -26.18
C THR A 13 -5.55 24.91 -26.54
N SER A 14 -4.66 23.91 -26.65
CA SER A 14 -5.06 22.51 -26.81
C SER A 14 -5.62 22.07 -25.46
N HIS A 15 -6.94 21.98 -25.36
CA HIS A 15 -7.61 21.42 -24.19
C HIS A 15 -7.26 19.92 -24.14
N ASP A 16 -6.53 19.51 -23.11
CA ASP A 16 -6.21 18.10 -22.87
C ASP A 16 -7.37 17.43 -22.10
N PRO A 17 -8.08 16.46 -22.70
CA PRO A 17 -9.21 15.76 -22.05
C PRO A 17 -8.76 14.88 -20.87
N TYR A 18 -7.47 14.57 -20.77
CA TYR A 18 -6.89 13.70 -19.74
C TYR A 18 -6.11 14.46 -18.67
N ALA A 19 -6.14 15.80 -18.70
CA ALA A 19 -5.53 16.64 -17.68
C ALA A 19 -6.04 16.27 -16.26
N THR A 20 -5.21 16.50 -15.25
CA THR A 20 -5.58 16.25 -13.85
C THR A 20 -6.86 16.99 -13.48
N PRO A 21 -7.69 16.49 -12.53
CA PRO A 21 -8.94 17.15 -12.15
C PRO A 21 -8.75 18.63 -11.76
N GLN A 22 -7.62 18.97 -11.14
CA GLN A 22 -7.25 20.34 -10.77
C GLN A 22 -7.11 21.26 -11.99
N VAL A 23 -6.53 20.77 -13.09
CA VAL A 23 -6.37 21.53 -14.33
C VAL A 23 -7.67 21.51 -15.14
N TYR A 24 -8.28 20.33 -15.28
CA TYR A 24 -9.50 20.13 -16.08
C TYR A 24 -10.69 20.87 -15.48
N TYR A 25 -10.95 20.73 -14.17
CA TYR A 25 -12.02 21.45 -13.48
C TYR A 25 -11.58 22.76 -12.84
N GLY A 26 -10.29 23.10 -12.76
CA GLY A 26 -9.81 24.39 -12.21
C GLY A 26 -9.46 25.40 -13.30
N GLU A 27 -8.22 25.36 -13.78
CA GLU A 27 -7.62 26.39 -14.66
C GLU A 27 -8.24 26.46 -16.07
N SER A 28 -8.57 25.31 -16.67
CA SER A 28 -9.11 25.26 -18.03
C SER A 28 -10.52 25.85 -18.16
N HIS A 29 -11.26 25.92 -17.04
CA HIS A 29 -12.59 26.51 -16.95
C HIS A 29 -12.55 28.00 -16.54
N SER A 30 -11.38 28.65 -16.58
CA SER A 30 -11.23 30.09 -16.29
C SER A 30 -11.85 30.99 -17.40
N ARG A 31 -13.07 31.47 -17.14
CA ARG A 31 -13.76 32.73 -17.56
C ARG A 31 -13.63 33.31 -19.00
N LYS A 32 -12.91 32.68 -19.94
CA LYS A 32 -12.60 33.22 -21.29
C LYS A 32 -13.22 32.42 -22.46
N HIS A 33 -14.35 31.74 -22.26
CA HIS A 33 -15.21 31.36 -23.39
C HIS A 33 -16.21 32.48 -23.70
N VAL A 34 -16.16 32.97 -24.94
CA VAL A 34 -16.70 34.28 -25.38
C VAL A 34 -18.24 34.38 -25.35
N ARG A 35 -19.02 33.34 -25.03
CA ARG A 35 -20.50 33.44 -24.93
C ARG A 35 -21.20 32.55 -23.88
N ALA A 36 -20.56 32.25 -22.75
CA ALA A 36 -21.22 31.51 -21.65
C ALA A 36 -21.85 32.42 -20.56
N ARG A 37 -22.45 33.57 -20.94
CA ARG A 37 -22.73 34.66 -19.96
C ARG A 37 -24.18 35.09 -19.76
N THR A 38 -25.16 34.47 -20.42
CA THR A 38 -26.57 34.76 -20.09
C THR A 38 -27.42 33.54 -20.37
N TYR A 39 -27.80 32.80 -19.33
CA TYR A 39 -28.73 31.67 -19.45
C TYR A 39 -30.15 32.19 -19.19
N SER A 40 -31.04 32.02 -20.16
CA SER A 40 -32.49 32.06 -19.94
C SER A 40 -32.93 30.76 -19.23
N ALA A 41 -34.10 30.78 -18.58
CA ALA A 41 -34.63 29.60 -17.89
C ALA A 41 -34.80 28.42 -18.86
N ASN A 42 -33.97 27.38 -18.71
CA ASN A 42 -34.13 26.12 -19.42
C ASN A 42 -35.08 25.22 -18.61
N LEU A 43 -36.33 25.15 -19.04
CA LEU A 43 -37.33 24.20 -18.55
C LEU A 43 -37.35 22.99 -19.48
N ASP A 44 -36.52 21.97 -19.21
CA ASP A 44 -36.60 20.69 -19.89
C ASP A 44 -37.40 19.72 -19.01
N ARG A 45 -38.73 19.73 -19.17
CA ARG A 45 -39.68 19.07 -18.24
C ARG A 45 -40.22 17.72 -18.70
N SER A 46 -39.81 17.18 -19.85
CA SER A 46 -40.23 15.82 -20.26
C SER A 46 -39.35 15.29 -21.40
N GLY A 47 -38.60 14.20 -21.16
CA GLY A 47 -37.75 13.59 -22.18
C GLY A 47 -37.16 12.24 -21.76
N ARG A 48 -36.34 11.64 -22.65
CA ARG A 48 -35.72 10.30 -22.56
C ARG A 48 -35.01 9.95 -21.22
N ASN A 49 -34.73 10.95 -20.38
CA ASN A 49 -34.09 10.79 -19.07
C ASN A 49 -35.08 10.83 -17.88
N ALA A 50 -36.40 10.69 -18.10
CA ALA A 50 -37.42 10.76 -17.04
C ALA A 50 -37.17 9.73 -15.91
N PRO A 51 -37.54 10.00 -14.64
CA PRO A 51 -37.43 9.03 -13.56
C PRO A 51 -38.22 7.75 -13.87
N ILE A 52 -37.78 6.59 -13.39
CA ILE A 52 -38.42 5.27 -13.66
C ILE A 52 -39.90 5.23 -13.20
N VAL A 53 -40.30 6.15 -12.31
CA VAL A 53 -41.65 6.24 -11.74
C VAL A 53 -42.72 6.75 -12.74
N ASP A 54 -42.33 7.38 -13.87
CA ASP A 54 -43.26 7.98 -14.85
C ASP A 54 -43.08 7.45 -16.30
N GLY A 55 -43.17 6.13 -16.50
CA GLY A 55 -43.41 5.51 -17.82
C GLY A 55 -42.24 4.73 -18.44
N ILE A 56 -42.52 4.08 -19.58
CA ILE A 56 -41.65 3.12 -20.30
C ILE A 56 -40.29 3.78 -20.61
N GLY A 57 -39.28 3.47 -19.80
CA GLY A 57 -37.90 3.86 -20.07
C GLY A 57 -37.45 3.28 -21.41
N GLN A 58 -36.88 4.11 -22.29
CA GLN A 58 -36.29 3.59 -23.53
C GLN A 58 -35.12 2.66 -23.18
N GLY A 59 -35.23 1.40 -23.57
CA GLY A 59 -34.18 0.41 -23.37
C GLY A 59 -32.89 0.77 -24.12
N ARG A 60 -31.75 0.35 -23.58
CA ARG A 60 -30.44 0.51 -24.21
C ARG A 60 -30.42 -0.12 -25.61
N ARG A 61 -30.07 0.67 -26.63
CA ARG A 61 -29.78 0.12 -27.98
C ARG A 61 -28.46 -0.66 -27.95
N ILE A 62 -28.49 -1.89 -28.47
CA ILE A 62 -27.34 -2.82 -28.54
C ILE A 62 -26.54 -2.64 -29.85
N SER A 63 -27.12 -1.99 -30.86
CA SER A 63 -26.44 -1.72 -32.14
C SER A 63 -25.27 -0.74 -31.99
N HIS A 64 -24.26 -0.90 -32.86
CA HIS A 64 -23.20 0.09 -33.02
C HIS A 64 -23.78 1.42 -33.55
N ASP A 65 -23.28 2.53 -33.03
CA ASP A 65 -23.52 3.85 -33.62
C ASP A 65 -22.42 4.15 -34.66
N GLU A 66 -22.68 5.05 -35.60
CA GLU A 66 -21.64 5.52 -36.53
C GLU A 66 -20.48 6.17 -35.77
N ALA A 67 -19.25 5.80 -36.15
CA ALA A 67 -18.04 6.39 -35.63
C ALA A 67 -17.92 7.85 -36.12
N SER A 68 -17.89 8.80 -35.20
CA SER A 68 -17.70 10.21 -35.55
C SER A 68 -16.21 10.55 -35.65
N LEU A 69 -15.83 11.30 -36.69
CA LEU A 69 -14.46 11.79 -36.90
C LEU A 69 -14.04 12.87 -35.89
N GLN A 70 -14.98 13.50 -35.19
CA GLN A 70 -14.70 14.56 -34.22
C GLN A 70 -15.06 14.09 -32.79
N PRO A 71 -14.17 14.29 -31.79
CA PRO A 71 -14.46 13.94 -30.40
C PRO A 71 -15.69 14.71 -29.91
N ARG A 72 -16.66 14.00 -29.33
CA ARG A 72 -17.87 14.65 -28.80
C ARG A 72 -17.58 15.30 -27.46
N ARG A 73 -18.26 16.42 -27.24
CA ARG A 73 -18.26 17.17 -25.97
C ARG A 73 -19.68 17.42 -25.51
N PHE A 74 -19.89 17.34 -24.21
CA PHE A 74 -21.18 17.53 -23.56
C PHE A 74 -21.19 18.84 -22.78
N LEU A 75 -22.33 19.53 -22.79
CA LEU A 75 -22.61 20.64 -21.88
C LEU A 75 -23.51 20.11 -20.77
N VAL A 76 -22.99 20.02 -19.55
CA VAL A 76 -23.65 19.30 -18.45
C VAL A 76 -23.90 20.23 -17.27
N GLN A 77 -25.12 20.22 -16.74
CA GLN A 77 -25.45 20.82 -15.44
C GLN A 77 -25.19 19.78 -14.35
N VAL A 78 -24.18 20.04 -13.51
CA VAL A 78 -23.58 19.01 -12.66
C VAL A 78 -24.59 18.38 -11.71
N GLU A 79 -25.20 19.19 -10.84
CA GLU A 79 -26.11 18.71 -9.80
C GLU A 79 -27.41 18.08 -10.34
N PRO A 80 -28.13 18.68 -11.32
CA PRO A 80 -29.29 18.03 -11.92
C PRO A 80 -28.95 16.72 -12.61
N THR A 81 -27.87 16.66 -13.39
CA THR A 81 -27.45 15.44 -14.08
C THR A 81 -27.02 14.36 -13.10
N LEU A 82 -26.28 14.71 -12.04
CA LEU A 82 -25.88 13.77 -10.99
C LEU A 82 -27.10 13.15 -10.30
N LYS A 83 -28.10 13.97 -9.93
CA LYS A 83 -29.34 13.50 -9.33
C LYS A 83 -30.11 12.55 -10.26
N THR A 84 -30.24 12.92 -11.54
CA THR A 84 -30.90 12.07 -12.54
C THR A 84 -30.15 10.75 -12.73
N LEU A 85 -28.82 10.79 -12.83
CA LEU A 85 -27.97 9.63 -13.02
C LEU A 85 -28.15 8.63 -11.87
N LEU A 86 -27.98 9.07 -10.62
CA LEU A 86 -28.13 8.22 -9.43
C LEU A 86 -29.55 7.66 -9.33
N SER A 87 -30.59 8.48 -9.53
CA SER A 87 -31.99 8.02 -9.45
C SER A 87 -32.36 6.94 -10.47
N ARG A 88 -31.57 6.77 -11.54
CA ARG A 88 -31.84 5.83 -12.63
C ARG A 88 -30.90 4.63 -12.61
N GLU A 89 -29.64 4.83 -12.24
CA GLU A 89 -28.58 3.84 -12.39
C GLU A 89 -28.03 3.31 -11.06
N ASP A 90 -28.20 4.01 -9.93
CA ASP A 90 -27.81 3.55 -8.59
C ASP A 90 -29.05 2.98 -7.89
N SER A 91 -29.19 1.66 -7.95
CA SER A 91 -30.39 0.93 -7.51
C SER A 91 -30.32 0.44 -6.08
N ASP A 92 -29.12 0.30 -5.52
CA ASP A 92 -28.88 -0.09 -4.12
C ASP A 92 -28.55 1.13 -3.21
N GLN A 93 -28.50 2.33 -3.78
CA GLN A 93 -28.33 3.62 -3.10
C GLN A 93 -26.99 3.75 -2.36
N ASN A 94 -25.96 3.08 -2.85
CA ASN A 94 -24.61 3.14 -2.29
C ASN A 94 -23.77 4.30 -2.88
N TYR A 95 -24.33 5.11 -3.79
CA TYR A 95 -23.66 6.22 -4.47
C TYR A 95 -22.52 5.76 -5.40
N GLN A 96 -22.67 4.56 -5.98
CA GLN A 96 -21.80 3.96 -6.99
C GLN A 96 -22.66 3.46 -8.16
N ILE A 97 -22.05 3.26 -9.34
CA ILE A 97 -22.71 2.59 -10.46
C ILE A 97 -21.87 1.38 -10.84
N THR A 98 -22.45 0.21 -10.60
CA THR A 98 -21.79 -1.08 -10.77
C THR A 98 -22.55 -1.99 -11.73
N ILE A 99 -22.01 -3.18 -11.98
CA ILE A 99 -22.72 -4.23 -12.73
C ILE A 99 -23.88 -4.84 -11.93
N ASP A 100 -23.88 -4.72 -10.59
CA ASP A 100 -24.94 -5.22 -9.73
C ASP A 100 -26.21 -4.34 -9.83
N ASP A 101 -26.04 -3.09 -10.26
CA ASP A 101 -27.14 -2.17 -10.44
C ASP A 101 -28.10 -2.56 -11.56
N LYS A 102 -29.40 -2.40 -11.31
CA LYS A 102 -30.48 -2.81 -12.22
C LYS A 102 -30.98 -1.69 -13.13
N GLY A 103 -30.27 -0.56 -13.18
CA GLY A 103 -30.62 0.58 -14.02
C GLY A 103 -30.60 0.28 -15.52
N PRO A 104 -31.15 1.18 -16.36
CA PRO A 104 -31.30 0.97 -17.80
C PRO A 104 -29.97 0.98 -18.57
N LYS A 105 -28.86 1.32 -17.91
CA LYS A 105 -27.50 1.43 -18.47
C LYS A 105 -27.44 2.40 -19.65
N VAL A 106 -28.21 3.48 -19.58
CA VAL A 106 -28.23 4.56 -20.56
C VAL A 106 -28.70 5.90 -19.98
N LEU A 107 -27.95 6.96 -20.28
CA LEU A 107 -28.31 8.34 -19.99
C LEU A 107 -27.97 9.24 -21.20
N SER A 108 -28.92 10.05 -21.65
CA SER A 108 -28.69 10.98 -22.77
C SER A 108 -28.14 12.32 -22.28
N LEU A 109 -26.98 12.76 -22.77
CA LEU A 109 -26.36 14.05 -22.44
C LEU A 109 -26.48 15.04 -23.60
N GLY A 110 -26.67 16.34 -23.27
CA GLY A 110 -26.74 17.41 -24.27
C GLY A 110 -25.36 17.71 -24.88
N THR A 111 -25.28 17.76 -26.21
CA THR A 111 -24.01 18.01 -26.92
C THR A 111 -23.65 19.49 -26.91
N LEU A 112 -22.37 19.81 -26.71
CA LEU A 112 -21.86 21.19 -26.68
C LEU A 112 -22.11 21.92 -28.01
N ALA A 113 -21.90 21.24 -29.14
CA ALA A 113 -22.06 21.82 -30.47
C ALA A 113 -23.49 22.29 -30.78
N SER A 114 -24.49 21.69 -30.11
CA SER A 114 -25.89 22.08 -30.21
C SER A 114 -26.37 22.92 -29.03
N ASN A 115 -25.48 23.38 -28.16
CA ASN A 115 -25.85 24.07 -26.91
C ASN A 115 -26.87 23.27 -26.07
N ALA A 116 -26.64 21.94 -25.98
CA ALA A 116 -27.51 20.97 -25.33
C ALA A 116 -28.89 20.72 -25.96
N HIS A 117 -29.20 21.28 -27.15
CA HIS A 117 -30.46 20.99 -27.87
C HIS A 117 -30.51 19.54 -28.40
N ASN A 118 -29.41 19.05 -28.96
CA ASN A 118 -29.27 17.66 -29.39
C ASN A 118 -28.64 16.85 -28.26
N LYS A 119 -29.17 15.65 -28.01
CA LYS A 119 -28.67 14.72 -26.99
C LYS A 119 -28.02 13.50 -27.62
N PHE A 120 -27.06 12.92 -26.91
CA PHE A 120 -26.39 11.68 -27.28
C PHE A 120 -26.34 10.71 -26.09
N ASP A 121 -26.46 9.42 -26.35
CA ASP A 121 -26.57 8.39 -25.31
C ASP A 121 -25.18 7.95 -24.80
N VAL A 122 -24.94 8.13 -23.51
CA VAL A 122 -23.86 7.46 -22.77
C VAL A 122 -24.39 6.09 -22.33
N ARG A 123 -23.71 5.01 -22.72
CA ARG A 123 -24.22 3.63 -22.61
C ARG A 123 -23.27 2.72 -21.84
N GLY A 124 -23.85 1.81 -21.07
CA GLY A 124 -23.13 0.79 -20.33
C GLY A 124 -22.61 1.27 -18.98
N THR A 125 -22.44 0.33 -18.05
CA THR A 125 -22.02 0.58 -16.68
C THR A 125 -20.74 1.43 -16.61
N TYR A 126 -19.69 1.06 -17.34
CA TYR A 126 -18.39 1.72 -17.25
C TYR A 126 -18.43 3.22 -17.57
N MET A 127 -19.04 3.62 -18.70
CA MET A 127 -19.10 5.05 -19.07
C MET A 127 -20.02 5.85 -18.14
N LEU A 128 -21.07 5.23 -17.60
CA LEU A 128 -21.98 5.87 -16.65
C LEU A 128 -21.35 6.01 -15.25
N SER A 129 -20.59 5.01 -14.82
CA SER A 129 -19.72 5.07 -13.64
C SER A 129 -18.67 6.18 -13.79
N ASN A 130 -17.99 6.25 -14.93
CA ASN A 130 -17.06 7.36 -15.19
C ASN A 130 -17.78 8.71 -15.19
N LEU A 131 -19.01 8.80 -15.70
CA LEU A 131 -19.80 10.02 -15.64
C LEU A 131 -20.13 10.41 -14.18
N LEU A 132 -20.52 9.44 -13.35
CA LEU A 132 -20.71 9.66 -11.91
C LEU A 132 -19.43 10.22 -11.28
N GLN A 133 -18.28 9.59 -11.52
CA GLN A 133 -17.00 10.03 -11.00
C GLN A 133 -16.63 11.45 -11.44
N GLU A 134 -16.76 11.78 -12.73
CA GLU A 134 -16.44 13.10 -13.27
C GLU A 134 -17.40 14.19 -12.74
N LEU A 135 -18.68 13.86 -12.53
CA LEU A 135 -19.66 14.78 -11.92
C LEU A 135 -19.38 15.01 -10.44
N THR A 136 -19.02 13.96 -9.69
CA THR A 136 -18.59 14.07 -8.29
C THR A 136 -17.34 14.95 -8.18
N LEU A 137 -16.32 14.72 -9.02
CA LEU A 137 -15.13 15.57 -9.06
C LEU A 137 -15.49 17.02 -9.39
N ALA A 138 -16.29 17.27 -10.42
CA ALA A 138 -16.71 18.62 -10.77
C ALA A 138 -17.45 19.33 -9.62
N GLN A 139 -18.26 18.58 -8.86
CA GLN A 139 -18.96 19.09 -7.67
C GLN A 139 -17.97 19.50 -6.57
N ASP A 140 -16.92 18.71 -6.30
CA ASP A 140 -15.89 19.06 -5.31
C ASP A 140 -15.15 20.37 -5.66
N TYR A 141 -14.91 20.61 -6.95
CA TYR A 141 -14.34 21.87 -7.45
C TYR A 141 -15.36 23.02 -7.55
N GLY A 142 -16.56 22.84 -7.01
CA GLY A 142 -17.61 23.86 -6.96
C GLY A 142 -18.21 24.21 -8.33
N ARG A 143 -18.13 23.31 -9.31
CA ARG A 143 -18.65 23.55 -10.66
C ARG A 143 -20.13 23.20 -10.75
N ARG A 144 -20.93 24.17 -11.22
CA ARG A 144 -22.37 23.97 -11.50
C ARG A 144 -22.65 23.55 -12.94
N THR A 145 -21.78 23.93 -13.86
CA THR A 145 -21.88 23.60 -15.28
C THR A 145 -20.48 23.33 -15.80
N ILE A 146 -20.32 22.24 -16.56
CA ILE A 146 -19.04 21.81 -17.13
C ILE A 146 -19.17 21.51 -18.61
N VAL A 147 -18.03 21.61 -19.30
CA VAL A 147 -17.84 20.97 -20.61
C VAL A 147 -17.12 19.66 -20.36
N LEU A 148 -17.72 18.55 -20.78
CA LEU A 148 -17.20 17.21 -20.55
C LEU A 148 -16.86 16.53 -21.87
N ASP A 149 -15.60 16.16 -22.06
CA ASP A 149 -15.15 15.38 -23.22
C ASP A 149 -15.60 13.91 -23.10
N GLU A 150 -16.18 13.35 -24.16
CA GLU A 150 -16.56 11.92 -24.24
C GLU A 150 -15.34 11.01 -24.05
N ALA A 151 -14.16 11.48 -24.49
CA ALA A 151 -12.86 10.84 -24.35
C ALA A 151 -12.50 10.49 -22.90
N ARG A 152 -13.00 11.26 -21.92
CA ARG A 152 -12.78 11.05 -20.48
C ARG A 152 -13.74 10.00 -19.89
N LEU A 153 -14.86 9.73 -20.58
CA LEU A 153 -15.86 8.73 -20.20
C LEU A 153 -15.58 7.36 -20.80
N ASN A 154 -15.11 7.31 -22.04
CA ASN A 154 -14.78 6.06 -22.75
C ASN A 154 -13.28 5.72 -22.75
N GLU A 155 -12.50 6.35 -21.87
CA GLU A 155 -11.08 6.10 -21.73
C GLU A 155 -10.81 4.61 -21.48
N ASN A 156 -9.81 4.07 -22.18
CA ASN A 156 -9.37 2.68 -21.97
C ASN A 156 -9.07 2.45 -20.48
N PRO A 157 -9.62 1.39 -19.85
CA PRO A 157 -9.55 1.22 -18.41
C PRO A 157 -8.13 1.05 -17.87
N VAL A 158 -7.24 0.43 -18.64
CA VAL A 158 -5.82 0.30 -18.27
C VAL A 158 -5.15 1.67 -18.21
N ASN A 159 -5.41 2.51 -19.21
CA ASN A 159 -4.89 3.88 -19.24
C ASN A 159 -5.51 4.73 -18.12
N ARG A 160 -6.83 4.62 -17.91
CA ARG A 160 -7.55 5.36 -16.87
C ARG A 160 -7.00 5.04 -15.48
N LEU A 161 -6.88 3.76 -15.13
CA LEU A 161 -6.36 3.36 -13.82
C LEU A 161 -4.88 3.77 -13.66
N SER A 162 -4.03 3.56 -14.67
CA SER A 162 -2.63 4.02 -14.63
C SER A 162 -2.53 5.53 -14.41
N ARG A 163 -3.36 6.31 -15.11
CA ARG A 163 -3.40 7.78 -15.01
C ARG A 163 -3.90 8.25 -13.64
N LEU A 164 -4.92 7.59 -13.09
CA LEU A 164 -5.42 7.88 -11.74
C LEU A 164 -4.37 7.55 -10.68
N ILE A 165 -3.66 6.43 -10.82
CA ILE A 165 -2.57 6.07 -9.92
C ILE A 165 -1.48 7.16 -9.94
N GLU A 166 -0.99 7.49 -11.13
CA GLU A 166 0.13 8.41 -11.33
C GLU A 166 -0.16 9.85 -10.85
N HIS A 167 -1.37 10.36 -11.12
CA HIS A 167 -1.67 11.78 -10.95
C HIS A 167 -2.74 12.10 -9.91
N SER A 168 -3.24 11.10 -9.17
CA SER A 168 -4.28 11.34 -8.16
C SER A 168 -4.10 10.45 -6.93
N PHE A 169 -3.93 9.15 -7.10
CA PHE A 169 -3.89 8.23 -5.95
C PHE A 169 -2.62 8.42 -5.11
N TRP A 170 -1.45 8.57 -5.74
CA TRP A 170 -0.23 8.86 -4.97
C TRP A 170 -0.33 10.15 -4.17
N ASP A 171 -0.94 11.19 -4.74
CA ASP A 171 -1.16 12.45 -4.01
C ASP A 171 -2.20 12.27 -2.89
N GLY A 172 -3.25 11.50 -3.14
CA GLY A 172 -4.26 11.13 -2.15
C GLY A 172 -3.71 10.28 -0.99
N LEU A 173 -2.65 9.51 -1.22
CA LEU A 173 -1.92 8.73 -0.21
C LEU A 173 -0.73 9.49 0.40
N THR A 174 -0.33 10.63 -0.14
CA THR A 174 0.81 11.38 0.39
C THR A 174 0.42 12.07 1.70
N ARG A 175 1.26 11.93 2.72
CA ARG A 175 1.15 12.61 4.01
C ARG A 175 2.43 13.38 4.30
N ARG A 176 2.31 14.34 5.22
CA ARG A 176 3.40 15.06 5.87
C ARG A 176 2.97 15.22 7.33
N ILE A 177 3.88 15.10 8.30
CA ILE A 177 3.55 15.33 9.71
C ILE A 177 4.38 16.53 10.18
N ASP A 178 3.71 17.64 10.44
CA ASP A 178 4.30 18.86 10.99
C ASP A 178 3.23 19.75 11.66
N GLY A 179 3.62 20.95 12.11
CA GLY A 179 2.73 21.86 12.82
C GLY A 179 1.48 22.28 12.04
N SER A 180 1.45 22.14 10.71
CA SER A 180 0.28 22.50 9.89
C SER A 180 -0.89 21.53 10.05
N ASN A 181 -0.65 20.29 10.48
CA ASN A 181 -1.67 19.25 10.54
C ASN A 181 -1.59 18.31 11.75
N ILE A 182 -0.60 18.48 12.64
CA ILE A 182 -0.40 17.62 13.82
C ILE A 182 -1.64 17.51 14.71
N ALA A 183 -2.45 18.58 14.79
CA ALA A 183 -3.71 18.55 15.54
C ALA A 183 -4.73 17.52 15.01
N LYS A 184 -4.68 17.21 13.71
CA LYS A 184 -5.55 16.20 13.08
C LYS A 184 -4.92 14.82 13.09
N VAL A 185 -3.65 14.71 12.68
CA VAL A 185 -2.99 13.41 12.52
C VAL A 185 -2.50 12.83 13.84
N GLY A 186 -2.22 13.68 14.84
CA GLY A 186 -1.80 13.28 16.18
C GLY A 186 -2.92 12.66 17.01
N VAL A 187 -4.19 12.88 16.64
CA VAL A 187 -5.32 12.20 17.27
C VAL A 187 -5.24 10.73 16.92
N ASP A 188 -5.34 9.89 17.95
CA ASP A 188 -5.40 8.45 17.77
C ASP A 188 -6.85 7.97 17.90
N PRO A 189 -7.44 7.34 16.86
CA PRO A 189 -8.76 6.73 17.01
C PRO A 189 -8.77 5.58 18.01
N LYS A 190 -7.60 5.14 18.48
CA LYS A 190 -7.39 4.06 19.46
C LYS A 190 -6.96 4.59 20.82
N ASP A 191 -7.06 5.90 21.06
CA ASP A 191 -6.92 6.49 22.39
C ASP A 191 -8.23 6.32 23.16
N TRP A 192 -8.27 5.31 24.03
CA TRP A 192 -9.42 4.98 24.88
C TRP A 192 -9.41 5.70 26.23
N THR A 193 -8.56 6.72 26.41
CA THR A 193 -8.49 7.48 27.65
C THR A 193 -9.67 8.44 27.81
N ASP A 194 -9.92 8.91 29.04
CA ASP A 194 -11.03 9.83 29.35
C ASP A 194 -10.89 11.22 28.68
N ASP A 195 -9.68 11.58 28.24
CA ASP A 195 -9.39 12.87 27.60
C ASP A 195 -8.40 12.66 26.44
N PRO A 196 -8.88 12.13 25.29
CA PRO A 196 -8.03 11.85 24.15
C PRO A 196 -7.55 13.17 23.54
N ARG A 197 -6.24 13.26 23.31
CA ARG A 197 -5.58 14.47 22.80
C ARG A 197 -4.55 14.11 21.72
N PRO A 198 -4.31 15.01 20.75
CA PRO A 198 -3.20 14.82 19.86
C PRO A 198 -1.89 14.82 20.66
N ARG A 199 -1.08 13.77 20.48
CA ARG A 199 0.17 13.59 21.22
C ARG A 199 1.30 13.19 20.29
N ILE A 200 2.45 13.80 20.49
CA ILE A 200 3.68 13.45 19.78
C ILE A 200 4.84 13.20 20.74
N TYR A 201 5.52 12.09 20.49
CA TYR A 201 6.65 11.59 21.27
C TYR A 201 7.96 11.82 20.50
N ILE A 202 8.89 12.56 21.11
CA ILE A 202 10.13 13.01 20.49
C ILE A 202 11.32 12.28 21.10
N PRO A 203 12.21 11.66 20.29
CA PRO A 203 13.40 11.01 20.81
C PRO A 203 14.41 12.05 21.32
N GLN A 204 15.16 11.70 22.38
CA GLN A 204 16.19 12.58 22.95
C GLN A 204 17.27 13.00 21.95
N GLY A 205 17.47 12.20 20.89
CA GLY A 205 18.42 12.49 19.82
C GLY A 205 17.93 13.50 18.76
N ALA A 206 16.74 14.08 18.91
CA ALA A 206 16.18 15.08 17.99
C ALA A 206 15.62 16.31 18.75
N PRO A 207 16.45 17.03 19.54
CA PRO A 207 15.98 18.14 20.35
C PRO A 207 15.41 19.31 19.56
N GLU A 208 15.86 19.51 18.32
CA GLU A 208 15.31 20.48 17.39
C GLU A 208 13.83 20.23 17.06
N GLN A 209 13.42 18.97 16.96
CA GLN A 209 12.01 18.63 16.74
C GLN A 209 11.18 18.89 17.99
N HIS A 210 11.74 18.62 19.18
CA HIS A 210 11.04 18.93 20.43
C HIS A 210 10.79 20.43 20.57
N GLU A 211 11.80 21.26 20.30
CA GLU A 211 11.67 22.72 20.30
C GLU A 211 10.60 23.18 19.29
N TYR A 212 10.60 22.61 18.09
CA TYR A 212 9.60 22.88 17.05
C TYR A 212 8.17 22.58 17.53
N TYR A 213 7.88 21.35 17.96
CA TYR A 213 6.51 20.98 18.35
C TYR A 213 6.07 21.71 19.64
N THR A 214 6.99 21.97 20.56
CA THR A 214 6.71 22.77 21.78
C THR A 214 6.32 24.20 21.41
N ARG A 215 7.00 24.79 20.42
CA ARG A 215 6.64 26.11 19.89
C ARG A 215 5.26 26.08 19.24
N ILE A 216 4.96 25.09 18.40
CA ILE A 216 3.63 24.92 17.78
C ILE A 216 2.53 24.81 18.83
N ALA A 217 2.72 23.98 19.87
CA ALA A 217 1.76 23.82 20.96
C ALA A 217 1.50 25.13 21.73
N ARG A 218 2.53 26.00 21.86
CA ARG A 218 2.42 27.32 22.50
C ARG A 218 1.73 28.36 21.61
N GLU A 219 2.04 28.36 20.31
CA GLU A 219 1.46 29.27 19.33
C GLU A 219 -0.02 28.94 19.05
N HIS A 220 -0.40 27.67 19.22
CA HIS A 220 -1.73 27.13 18.97
C HIS A 220 -2.28 26.33 20.17
N PRO A 221 -2.55 26.97 21.33
CA PRO A 221 -3.01 26.29 22.53
C PRO A 221 -4.37 25.58 22.35
N GLU A 222 -5.18 25.98 21.37
CA GLU A 222 -6.44 25.34 21.00
C GLU A 222 -6.26 23.90 20.51
N MET A 223 -5.08 23.54 19.99
CA MET A 223 -4.79 22.18 19.55
C MET A 223 -4.70 21.18 20.71
N ARG A 224 -4.40 21.66 21.93
CA ARG A 224 -4.12 20.83 23.11
C ARG A 224 -3.09 19.73 22.82
N LEU A 225 -2.07 20.07 22.02
CA LEU A 225 -1.00 19.15 21.60
C LEU A 225 -0.07 18.84 22.78
N ASP A 226 -0.01 17.55 23.14
CA ASP A 226 0.96 17.05 24.11
C ASP A 226 2.28 16.72 23.39
N VAL A 227 3.37 17.38 23.80
CA VAL A 227 4.72 17.15 23.27
C VAL A 227 5.54 16.49 24.38
N VAL A 228 5.97 15.25 24.16
CA VAL A 228 6.53 14.40 25.21
C VAL A 228 7.91 13.89 24.79
N TRP A 229 8.88 13.97 25.68
CA TRP A 229 10.16 13.29 25.49
C TRP A 229 9.99 11.78 25.63
N LEU A 230 10.60 11.03 24.72
CA LEU A 230 10.78 9.59 24.89
C LEU A 230 11.95 9.30 25.82
N ASP A 231 11.82 8.19 26.54
CA ASP A 231 12.93 7.61 27.27
C ASP A 231 14.04 7.14 26.33
N LYS A 232 15.28 7.10 26.83
CA LYS A 232 16.44 6.65 26.04
C LYS A 232 16.29 5.21 25.57
N ASP A 233 15.78 4.34 26.44
CA ASP A 233 15.47 2.94 26.14
C ASP A 233 14.00 2.80 25.72
N CYS A 234 13.61 3.53 24.67
CA CYS A 234 12.21 3.70 24.27
C CYS A 234 11.50 2.40 23.85
N ASP A 235 12.23 1.33 23.53
CA ASP A 235 11.67 0.02 23.20
C ASP A 235 11.65 -0.97 24.38
N ASN A 236 11.89 -0.48 25.61
CA ASN A 236 11.66 -1.24 26.84
C ASN A 236 10.17 -1.64 26.95
N GLU A 237 9.92 -2.92 27.15
CA GLU A 237 8.57 -3.48 27.06
C GLU A 237 7.60 -2.94 28.11
N SER A 238 8.09 -2.71 29.34
CA SER A 238 7.28 -2.12 30.43
C SER A 238 6.98 -0.66 30.16
N TYR A 239 7.95 0.09 29.66
CA TYR A 239 7.76 1.49 29.27
C TYR A 239 6.71 1.60 28.16
N VAL A 240 6.84 0.81 27.10
CA VAL A 240 5.89 0.80 25.98
C VAL A 240 4.49 0.41 26.44
N ARG A 241 4.35 -0.57 27.34
CA ARG A 241 3.06 -0.88 27.98
C ARG A 241 2.48 0.32 28.73
N ASP A 242 3.30 1.03 29.50
CA ASP A 242 2.82 2.17 30.29
C ASP A 242 2.36 3.34 29.39
N LEU A 243 2.95 3.48 28.20
CA LEU A 243 2.50 4.43 27.17
C LEU A 243 1.09 4.12 26.62
N ASN A 244 0.53 2.94 26.87
CA ASN A 244 -0.86 2.62 26.48
C ASN A 244 -1.89 3.51 27.18
N LYS A 245 -1.54 4.10 28.34
CA LYS A 245 -2.37 5.10 29.04
C LYS A 245 -2.31 6.49 28.42
N ALA A 246 -1.41 6.71 27.45
CA ALA A 246 -1.23 7.98 26.77
C ALA A 246 -0.63 7.74 25.38
N PRO A 247 -1.35 7.05 24.46
CA PRO A 247 -0.80 6.75 23.15
C PRO A 247 -0.52 8.03 22.36
N GLY A 248 0.31 7.92 21.33
CA GLY A 248 0.65 9.06 20.48
C GLY A 248 1.50 8.70 19.27
N LEU A 249 1.64 9.66 18.37
CA LEU A 249 2.55 9.56 17.24
C LEU A 249 4.00 9.63 17.70
N LEU A 250 4.86 8.93 16.98
CA LEU A 250 6.31 9.05 17.09
C LEU A 250 6.81 10.02 16.02
N ALA A 251 7.71 10.91 16.43
CA ALA A 251 8.44 11.76 15.51
C ALA A 251 9.12 10.94 14.40
N ILE A 252 9.19 11.53 13.22
CA ILE A 252 9.93 10.98 12.08
C ILE A 252 10.76 12.11 11.45
N ALA A 253 11.62 11.77 10.49
CA ALA A 253 12.52 12.73 9.87
C ALA A 253 11.81 14.02 9.38
N MET A 254 12.41 15.16 9.69
CA MET A 254 12.02 16.49 9.22
C MET A 254 13.20 17.09 8.42
N GLU A 255 12.90 18.06 7.57
CA GLU A 255 13.88 18.87 6.86
C GLU A 255 13.88 20.30 7.37
N GLU A 256 15.05 20.95 7.29
CA GLU A 256 15.11 22.41 7.41
C GLU A 256 14.43 23.04 6.21
N TRP A 257 13.53 24.00 6.47
CA TRP A 257 12.77 24.68 5.46
C TRP A 257 12.85 26.20 5.67
N ILE A 258 13.03 26.94 4.57
CA ILE A 258 13.01 28.40 4.59
C ILE A 258 11.68 28.83 4.01
N ASP A 259 10.89 29.53 4.81
CA ASP A 259 9.61 30.09 4.39
C ASP A 259 9.82 31.02 3.19
N PRO A 260 9.17 30.77 2.03
CA PRO A 260 9.37 31.56 0.83
C PRO A 260 8.93 33.02 1.00
N VAL A 261 7.98 33.29 1.90
CA VAL A 261 7.41 34.61 2.20
C VAL A 261 8.21 35.28 3.32
N THR A 262 8.31 34.66 4.49
CA THR A 262 8.92 35.30 5.68
C THR A 262 10.44 35.22 5.69
N LYS A 263 11.04 34.36 4.85
CA LYS A 263 12.48 34.06 4.79
C LYS A 263 13.06 33.52 6.12
N LYS A 264 12.20 33.15 7.07
CA LYS A 264 12.61 32.52 8.32
C LYS A 264 12.91 31.05 8.08
N LYS A 265 13.95 30.57 8.74
CA LYS A 265 14.31 29.15 8.79
C LYS A 265 13.45 28.47 9.85
N ASP A 266 12.89 27.32 9.51
CA ASP A 266 12.08 26.48 10.40
C ASP A 266 12.23 24.99 10.02
N LEU A 267 11.47 24.09 10.67
CA LEU A 267 11.35 22.68 10.30
C LEU A 267 10.06 22.41 9.54
N ARG A 268 10.13 21.41 8.65
CA ARG A 268 8.99 20.88 7.91
C ARG A 268 9.10 19.36 7.83
N GLY A 269 8.00 18.63 8.07
CA GLY A 269 8.04 17.17 8.03
C GLY A 269 8.38 16.68 6.64
N LEU A 270 9.14 15.59 6.46
CA LEU A 270 9.32 15.02 5.12
C LEU A 270 8.02 14.34 4.65
N PRO A 271 7.74 14.31 3.33
CA PRO A 271 6.56 13.64 2.81
C PRO A 271 6.75 12.11 2.74
N PHE A 272 5.68 11.36 2.94
CA PHE A 272 5.67 9.89 2.78
C PHE A 272 4.32 9.42 2.26
N VAL A 273 4.23 8.15 1.88
CA VAL A 273 3.00 7.52 1.38
C VAL A 273 2.44 6.57 2.44
N VAL A 274 1.12 6.56 2.59
CA VAL A 274 0.41 5.62 3.48
C VAL A 274 -0.25 4.49 2.68
N PRO A 275 -0.53 3.33 3.29
CA PRO A 275 -1.15 2.21 2.57
C PRO A 275 -2.53 2.50 1.98
N GLY A 276 -3.31 3.38 2.62
CA GLY A 276 -4.69 3.67 2.23
C GLY A 276 -5.22 4.95 2.88
N GLY A 277 -6.32 5.50 2.35
CA GLY A 277 -6.86 6.81 2.76
C GLY A 277 -7.17 6.96 4.26
N ARG A 278 -7.50 5.85 4.95
CA ARG A 278 -7.81 5.83 6.39
C ARG A 278 -6.59 6.01 7.30
N PHE A 279 -5.39 5.71 6.81
CA PHE A 279 -4.16 5.69 7.60
C PHE A 279 -3.48 7.05 7.60
N ASN A 280 -2.79 7.38 8.70
CA ASN A 280 -1.96 8.59 8.82
C ASN A 280 -0.50 8.27 9.19
N GLU A 281 -0.19 7.00 9.40
CA GLU A 281 1.08 6.49 9.87
C GLU A 281 1.95 5.98 8.72
N LEU A 282 3.27 6.11 8.87
CA LEU A 282 4.26 5.48 7.99
C LEU A 282 4.37 3.99 8.35
N TYR A 283 4.03 3.11 7.43
CA TYR A 283 4.15 1.65 7.60
C TYR A 283 5.47 1.12 7.03
N GLY A 284 6.00 0.04 7.63
CA GLY A 284 7.30 -0.54 7.28
C GLY A 284 7.36 -1.12 5.85
N TRP A 285 6.82 -2.32 5.65
CA TRP A 285 7.01 -3.04 4.39
C TRP A 285 6.13 -2.55 3.23
N ASP A 286 4.97 -1.96 3.51
CA ASP A 286 4.10 -1.30 2.51
C ASP A 286 4.87 -0.23 1.74
N SER A 287 5.65 0.60 2.46
CA SER A 287 6.47 1.66 1.87
C SER A 287 7.43 1.14 0.81
N TYR A 288 8.00 -0.07 0.98
CA TYR A 288 8.86 -0.65 -0.05
C TYR A 288 8.05 -1.04 -1.30
N MET A 289 6.87 -1.63 -1.13
CA MET A 289 6.02 -2.01 -2.25
C MET A 289 5.56 -0.78 -3.03
N GLU A 290 5.10 0.25 -2.32
CA GLU A 290 4.74 1.56 -2.88
C GLU A 290 5.88 2.20 -3.65
N SER A 291 7.11 2.11 -3.11
CA SER A 291 8.31 2.65 -3.74
C SER A 291 8.53 2.11 -5.16
N LEU A 292 8.18 0.86 -5.42
CA LEU A 292 8.33 0.28 -6.76
C LEU A 292 7.44 0.98 -7.79
N GLY A 293 6.19 1.30 -7.42
CA GLY A 293 5.26 2.07 -8.27
C GLY A 293 5.67 3.54 -8.39
N LEU A 294 6.01 4.18 -7.26
CA LEU A 294 6.43 5.58 -7.21
C LEU A 294 7.65 5.86 -8.09
N LEU A 295 8.64 4.96 -8.10
CA LEU A 295 9.84 5.10 -8.93
C LEU A 295 9.51 5.04 -10.43
N ILE A 296 8.58 4.17 -10.84
CA ILE A 296 8.11 4.09 -12.24
C ILE A 296 7.37 5.38 -12.61
N ASN A 297 6.55 5.92 -11.71
CA ASN A 297 5.87 7.21 -11.88
C ASN A 297 6.76 8.44 -11.58
N ASN A 298 8.09 8.27 -11.51
CA ASN A 298 9.07 9.35 -11.30
C ASN A 298 8.89 10.18 -10.01
N ARG A 299 8.25 9.63 -8.98
CA ARG A 299 8.10 10.22 -7.64
C ARG A 299 9.27 9.83 -6.71
N VAL A 300 10.50 10.05 -7.19
CA VAL A 300 11.73 9.68 -6.48
C VAL A 300 11.87 10.43 -5.15
N ASP A 301 11.34 11.64 -5.08
CA ASP A 301 11.29 12.50 -3.89
C ASP A 301 10.61 11.79 -2.71
N LEU A 302 9.43 11.21 -2.93
CA LEU A 302 8.67 10.50 -1.89
C LEU A 302 9.43 9.28 -1.37
N VAL A 303 10.05 8.51 -2.28
CA VAL A 303 10.80 7.31 -1.91
C VAL A 303 12.06 7.66 -1.11
N LYS A 304 12.79 8.71 -1.53
CA LYS A 304 13.96 9.24 -0.80
C LYS A 304 13.57 9.68 0.62
N SER A 305 12.42 10.34 0.77
CA SER A 305 11.90 10.74 2.07
C SER A 305 11.52 9.55 2.96
N MET A 306 10.86 8.52 2.42
CA MET A 306 10.56 7.29 3.17
C MET A 306 11.82 6.54 3.64
N VAL A 307 12.86 6.44 2.80
CA VAL A 307 14.17 5.88 3.22
C VAL A 307 14.77 6.72 4.35
N THR A 308 14.67 8.04 4.26
CA THR A 308 15.16 8.96 5.31
C THR A 308 14.38 8.77 6.61
N HIS A 309 13.06 8.58 6.55
CA HIS A 309 12.26 8.24 7.71
C HIS A 309 12.68 6.91 8.34
N PHE A 310 12.95 5.87 7.54
CA PHE A 310 13.45 4.60 8.06
C PHE A 310 14.83 4.72 8.72
N CYS A 311 15.74 5.52 8.14
CA CYS A 311 17.03 5.82 8.77
C CYS A 311 16.83 6.52 10.12
N PHE A 312 15.91 7.49 10.19
CA PHE A 312 15.53 8.16 11.44
C PHE A 312 14.97 7.17 12.46
N CYS A 313 14.03 6.32 12.07
CA CYS A 313 13.44 5.31 12.96
C CYS A 313 14.49 4.33 13.48
N ILE A 314 15.43 3.86 12.65
CA ILE A 314 16.50 2.97 13.12
C ILE A 314 17.48 3.71 14.04
N LYS A 315 17.80 4.97 13.72
CA LYS A 315 18.70 5.78 14.54
C LYS A 315 18.12 5.98 15.95
N HIS A 316 16.83 6.31 16.05
CA HIS A 316 16.20 6.73 17.30
C HIS A 316 15.37 5.65 18.01
N TYR A 317 14.87 4.66 17.29
CA TYR A 317 13.98 3.58 17.78
C TYR A 317 14.55 2.17 17.55
N ASN A 318 15.80 2.08 17.09
CA ASN A 318 16.57 0.86 16.80
C ASN A 318 16.08 -0.01 15.64
N LYS A 319 14.90 0.27 15.07
CA LYS A 319 14.25 -0.57 14.05
C LYS A 319 13.34 0.26 13.14
N ILE A 320 13.06 -0.25 11.94
CA ILE A 320 11.85 0.14 11.22
C ILE A 320 10.65 -0.35 12.03
N LEU A 321 9.74 0.56 12.36
CA LEU A 321 8.53 0.25 13.13
C LEU A 321 7.46 -0.34 12.22
N ASN A 322 6.53 -1.11 12.79
CA ASN A 322 5.31 -1.51 12.08
C ASN A 322 4.57 -0.27 11.57
N ALA A 323 4.30 0.69 12.46
CA ALA A 323 3.89 2.05 12.15
C ALA A 323 4.42 3.02 13.21
N ASN A 324 4.49 4.33 12.93
CA ASN A 324 5.10 5.32 13.83
C ASN A 324 4.18 5.77 14.98
N ARG A 325 3.70 4.82 15.80
CA ARG A 325 2.94 5.06 17.05
C ARG A 325 3.60 4.35 18.23
N THR A 326 3.38 4.84 19.44
CA THR A 326 4.03 4.32 20.67
C THR A 326 3.85 2.82 20.88
N TYR A 327 2.65 2.28 20.69
CA TYR A 327 2.35 0.85 20.84
C TYR A 327 3.01 -0.07 19.79
N TYR A 328 3.72 0.50 18.81
CA TYR A 328 4.56 -0.23 17.87
C TYR A 328 6.07 -0.18 18.19
N LEU A 329 6.53 0.50 19.25
CA LEU A 329 7.96 0.64 19.58
C LEU A 329 8.71 -0.69 19.75
N CYS A 330 8.02 -1.73 20.21
CA CYS A 330 8.57 -3.09 20.36
C CYS A 330 8.43 -3.96 19.09
N ARG A 331 7.76 -3.47 18.03
CA ARG A 331 7.33 -4.27 16.88
C ARG A 331 7.81 -3.69 15.55
N SER A 332 8.44 -4.54 14.73
CA SER A 332 8.91 -4.18 13.39
C SER A 332 7.96 -4.70 12.29
N GLN A 333 8.47 -4.78 11.06
CA GLN A 333 7.85 -5.39 9.88
C GLN A 333 8.93 -5.97 8.95
N PRO A 334 8.59 -6.76 7.91
CA PRO A 334 9.56 -7.38 7.01
C PRO A 334 10.59 -6.37 6.43
N PRO A 335 11.91 -6.62 6.54
CA PRO A 335 12.94 -5.60 6.26
C PRO A 335 13.32 -5.50 4.77
N PHE A 336 13.17 -4.31 4.17
CA PHE A 336 13.47 -4.04 2.75
C PHE A 336 14.39 -2.81 2.50
N LEU A 337 14.98 -2.22 3.55
CA LEU A 337 15.69 -0.94 3.47
C LEU A 337 16.82 -0.94 2.44
N THR A 338 17.62 -2.00 2.35
CA THR A 338 18.79 -2.03 1.46
C THR A 338 18.41 -1.95 -0.01
N ASP A 339 17.40 -2.70 -0.44
CA ASP A 339 16.92 -2.67 -1.82
C ASP A 339 16.25 -1.32 -2.14
N MET A 340 15.45 -0.80 -1.19
CA MET A 340 14.79 0.50 -1.32
C MET A 340 15.81 1.64 -1.49
N ALA A 341 16.84 1.70 -0.65
CA ALA A 341 17.88 2.71 -0.71
C ALA A 341 18.71 2.63 -2.00
N LEU A 342 19.06 1.41 -2.44
CA LEU A 342 19.80 1.20 -3.68
C LEU A 342 19.03 1.68 -4.90
N ARG A 343 17.74 1.40 -4.98
CA ARG A 343 16.88 1.86 -6.07
C ARG A 343 16.79 3.38 -6.12
N VAL A 344 16.68 4.05 -4.97
CA VAL A 344 16.71 5.52 -4.92
C VAL A 344 18.07 6.03 -5.37
N TYR A 345 19.16 5.46 -4.83
CA TYR A 345 20.52 5.87 -5.17
C TYR A 345 20.78 5.81 -6.68
N GLU A 346 20.35 4.74 -7.37
CA GLU A 346 20.50 4.65 -8.83
C GLU A 346 19.81 5.79 -9.59
N ARG A 347 18.72 6.34 -9.06
CA ARG A 347 18.01 7.49 -9.64
C ARG A 347 18.69 8.82 -9.30
N ILE A 348 19.28 8.95 -8.10
CA ILE A 348 19.84 10.20 -7.59
C ILE A 348 21.37 10.29 -7.59
N LYS A 349 22.10 9.28 -8.08
CA LYS A 349 23.59 9.21 -8.02
C LYS A 349 24.34 10.39 -8.65
N HIS A 350 23.64 11.20 -9.44
CA HIS A 350 24.16 12.43 -10.04
C HIS A 350 23.91 13.69 -9.18
N GLU A 351 23.06 13.59 -8.16
CA GLU A 351 22.79 14.65 -7.19
C GLU A 351 23.91 14.75 -6.14
N PRO A 352 24.24 15.98 -5.67
CA PRO A 352 25.10 16.17 -4.51
C PRO A 352 24.55 15.45 -3.27
N GLY A 353 25.42 14.81 -2.50
CA GLY A 353 25.05 14.11 -1.26
C GLY A 353 24.38 12.74 -1.46
N SER A 354 24.19 12.28 -2.71
CA SER A 354 23.61 10.96 -2.99
C SER A 354 24.41 9.79 -2.41
N LEU A 355 25.74 9.87 -2.44
CA LEU A 355 26.60 8.85 -1.82
C LEU A 355 26.48 8.85 -0.29
N GLU A 356 26.28 10.02 0.31
CA GLU A 356 26.08 10.16 1.76
C GLU A 356 24.72 9.61 2.18
N PHE A 357 23.67 9.87 1.39
CA PHE A 357 22.36 9.24 1.56
C PHE A 357 22.46 7.71 1.55
N LEU A 358 23.19 7.14 0.57
CA LEU A 358 23.41 5.69 0.52
C LEU A 358 24.21 5.21 1.73
N ARG A 359 25.25 5.95 2.14
CA ARG A 359 26.08 5.62 3.32
C ARG A 359 25.23 5.54 4.57
N GLU A 360 24.38 6.53 4.83
CA GLU A 360 23.49 6.57 5.98
C GLU A 360 22.50 5.40 5.98
N ALA A 361 21.88 5.12 4.83
CA ALA A 361 20.95 3.99 4.70
C ALA A 361 21.62 2.63 4.96
N ILE A 362 22.86 2.43 4.48
CA ILE A 362 23.63 1.20 4.74
C ILE A 362 24.04 1.11 6.21
N LEU A 363 24.43 2.21 6.85
CA LEU A 363 24.72 2.22 8.29
C LEU A 363 23.48 1.91 9.13
N ALA A 364 22.32 2.47 8.76
CA ALA A 364 21.05 2.15 9.38
C ALA A 364 20.71 0.66 9.20
N ALA A 365 20.84 0.11 8.00
CA ALA A 365 20.61 -1.31 7.74
C ALA A 365 21.56 -2.23 8.54
N ILE A 366 22.83 -1.85 8.69
CA ILE A 366 23.80 -2.58 9.53
C ILE A 366 23.37 -2.55 11.00
N LYS A 367 22.97 -1.38 11.52
CA LYS A 367 22.46 -1.25 12.88
C LYS A 367 21.24 -2.15 13.08
N GLU A 368 20.22 -2.03 12.23
CA GLU A 368 18.99 -2.82 12.29
C GLU A 368 19.26 -4.34 12.22
N TYR A 369 20.13 -4.78 11.29
CA TYR A 369 20.54 -6.18 11.18
C TYR A 369 21.09 -6.72 12.50
N HIS A 370 21.95 -5.95 13.18
CA HIS A 370 22.62 -6.39 14.42
C HIS A 370 21.79 -6.17 15.70
N SER A 371 21.02 -5.09 15.79
CA SER A 371 20.22 -4.77 16.99
C SER A 371 18.87 -5.49 17.02
N VAL A 372 18.31 -5.86 15.86
CA VAL A 372 16.94 -6.39 15.74
C VAL A 372 16.93 -7.83 15.28
N TRP A 373 17.47 -8.09 14.09
CA TRP A 373 17.22 -9.34 13.37
C TRP A 373 18.18 -10.46 13.74
N MET A 374 19.43 -10.11 14.01
CA MET A 374 20.49 -11.03 14.47
C MET A 374 20.80 -10.88 15.96
N SER A 375 19.82 -10.41 16.73
CA SER A 375 19.85 -10.34 18.19
C SER A 375 18.77 -11.25 18.78
N ALA A 376 19.01 -11.72 20.01
CA ALA A 376 17.95 -12.37 20.78
C ALA A 376 16.85 -11.34 21.11
N PRO A 377 15.56 -11.73 21.12
CA PRO A 377 15.07 -13.11 21.01
C PRO A 377 14.77 -13.57 19.56
N ARG A 378 14.89 -12.70 18.55
CA ARG A 378 14.59 -13.05 17.15
C ARG A 378 15.54 -14.08 16.57
N LEU A 379 16.84 -13.94 16.82
CA LEU A 379 17.86 -14.93 16.44
C LEU A 379 17.67 -16.22 17.25
N ASP A 380 17.51 -17.34 16.55
CA ASP A 380 17.61 -18.67 17.14
C ASP A 380 19.09 -19.11 17.18
N PRO A 381 19.68 -19.38 18.36
CA PRO A 381 21.09 -19.74 18.48
C PRO A 381 21.42 -21.11 17.90
N VAL A 382 20.45 -22.03 17.77
CA VAL A 382 20.69 -23.40 17.30
C VAL A 382 20.83 -23.43 15.78
N THR A 383 19.82 -22.92 15.06
CA THR A 383 19.83 -22.86 13.60
C THR A 383 20.68 -21.70 13.08
N GLY A 384 20.82 -20.62 13.85
CA GLY A 384 21.40 -19.36 13.39
C GLY A 384 20.49 -18.59 12.41
N LEU A 385 19.21 -18.96 12.32
CA LEU A 385 18.18 -18.28 11.53
C LEU A 385 17.36 -17.33 12.41
N THR A 386 16.63 -16.43 11.76
CA THR A 386 15.82 -15.39 12.41
C THR A 386 14.34 -15.78 12.41
N ARG A 387 13.65 -15.40 13.48
CA ARG A 387 12.19 -15.53 13.69
C ARG A 387 11.58 -14.16 13.91
N TYR A 388 10.32 -14.00 13.57
CA TYR A 388 9.54 -12.87 14.08
C TYR A 388 9.23 -13.14 15.53
N ARG A 389 9.91 -12.46 16.44
CA ARG A 389 9.76 -12.65 17.90
C ARG A 389 9.92 -11.29 18.59
N PRO A 390 8.94 -10.39 18.41
CA PRO A 390 9.00 -9.07 19.01
C PRO A 390 8.91 -9.14 20.54
N GLY A 391 9.35 -8.07 21.18
CA GLY A 391 9.09 -7.86 22.61
C GLY A 391 7.64 -7.42 22.86
N GLY A 392 7.43 -6.78 24.01
CA GLY A 392 6.16 -6.18 24.42
C GLY A 392 5.45 -7.00 25.49
N LEU A 393 4.69 -6.31 26.34
CA LEU A 393 3.96 -6.90 27.46
C LEU A 393 2.47 -6.68 27.35
N GLY A 394 1.71 -7.66 27.85
CA GLY A 394 0.26 -7.57 27.98
C GLY A 394 -0.49 -7.69 26.66
N VAL A 395 -1.75 -7.27 26.71
CA VAL A 395 -2.70 -7.25 25.60
C VAL A 395 -2.35 -6.10 24.65
N PRO A 396 -2.23 -6.33 23.33
CA PRO A 396 -2.05 -5.27 22.34
C PRO A 396 -3.19 -4.23 22.42
N PRO A 397 -2.91 -2.94 22.66
CA PRO A 397 -3.95 -1.93 22.87
C PRO A 397 -4.62 -1.48 21.56
N GLU A 398 -4.01 -1.75 20.41
CA GLU A 398 -4.41 -1.16 19.14
C GLU A 398 -5.51 -1.94 18.41
N THR A 399 -5.96 -3.05 18.99
CA THR A 399 -7.06 -3.88 18.47
C THR A 399 -8.41 -3.30 18.88
N GLU A 400 -9.47 -3.78 18.24
CA GLU A 400 -10.84 -3.50 18.68
C GLU A 400 -11.03 -3.97 20.14
N ALA A 401 -11.84 -3.25 20.92
CA ALA A 401 -12.00 -3.51 22.35
C ALA A 401 -12.47 -4.95 22.66
N THR A 402 -13.29 -5.54 21.78
CA THR A 402 -13.84 -6.89 21.93
C THR A 402 -12.95 -7.98 21.32
N HIS A 403 -11.85 -7.62 20.64
CA HIS A 403 -11.07 -8.54 19.82
C HIS A 403 -10.53 -9.75 20.61
N PHE A 404 -10.03 -9.51 21.82
CA PHE A 404 -9.48 -10.55 22.70
C PHE A 404 -10.43 -11.00 23.81
N GLU A 405 -11.68 -10.53 23.81
CA GLU A 405 -12.61 -10.78 24.91
C GLU A 405 -12.82 -12.29 25.12
N HIS A 406 -13.10 -13.02 24.04
CA HIS A 406 -13.25 -14.48 24.06
C HIS A 406 -12.02 -15.27 24.53
N ILE A 407 -10.82 -14.69 24.42
CA ILE A 407 -9.57 -15.32 24.89
C ILE A 407 -9.33 -15.02 26.38
N LEU A 408 -9.64 -13.80 26.81
CA LEU A 408 -9.30 -13.30 28.15
C LEU A 408 -10.39 -13.64 29.20
N THR A 409 -11.66 -13.72 28.81
CA THR A 409 -12.79 -14.00 29.73
C THR A 409 -12.61 -15.28 30.53
N PRO A 410 -12.21 -16.44 29.95
CA PRO A 410 -11.96 -17.66 30.74
C PRO A 410 -10.88 -17.49 31.82
N TYR A 411 -9.87 -16.66 31.57
CA TYR A 411 -8.82 -16.36 32.56
C TYR A 411 -9.32 -15.38 33.63
N ALA A 412 -10.15 -14.39 33.26
CA ALA A 412 -10.79 -13.50 34.23
C ALA A 412 -11.67 -14.29 35.21
N GLU A 413 -12.49 -15.22 34.70
CA GLU A 413 -13.32 -16.13 35.51
C GLU A 413 -12.48 -17.03 36.42
N LYS A 414 -11.38 -17.59 35.91
CA LYS A 414 -10.42 -18.40 36.68
C LYS A 414 -9.86 -17.65 37.89
N HIS A 415 -9.62 -16.35 37.77
CA HIS A 415 -9.10 -15.49 38.85
C HIS A 415 -10.20 -14.83 39.70
N GLY A 416 -11.48 -15.03 39.36
CA GLY A 416 -12.60 -14.38 40.05
C GLY A 416 -12.60 -12.86 39.91
N MET A 417 -12.06 -12.33 38.81
CA MET A 417 -11.97 -10.89 38.51
C MET A 417 -12.98 -10.50 37.43
N THR A 418 -13.36 -9.22 37.38
CA THR A 418 -14.01 -8.68 36.18
C THR A 418 -13.04 -8.65 35.00
N PHE A 419 -13.56 -8.52 33.78
CA PHE A 419 -12.73 -8.45 32.56
C PHE A 419 -11.67 -7.34 32.63
N GLU A 420 -12.10 -6.12 32.99
CA GLU A 420 -11.23 -4.94 33.07
C GLU A 420 -10.16 -5.10 34.16
N GLU A 421 -10.54 -5.60 35.34
CA GLU A 421 -9.60 -5.88 36.44
C GLU A 421 -8.58 -6.95 36.04
N PHE A 422 -9.00 -8.00 35.33
CA PHE A 422 -8.08 -9.03 34.86
C PHE A 422 -7.10 -8.50 33.83
N VAL A 423 -7.57 -7.73 32.83
CA VAL A 423 -6.70 -7.12 31.82
C VAL A 423 -5.66 -6.21 32.47
N ASP A 424 -6.06 -5.39 33.43
CA ASP A 424 -5.16 -4.53 34.19
C ASP A 424 -4.20 -5.36 35.07
N ALA A 425 -4.67 -6.41 35.74
CA ALA A 425 -3.81 -7.31 36.52
C ALA A 425 -2.78 -8.01 35.63
N TYR A 426 -3.19 -8.51 34.46
CA TYR A 426 -2.36 -9.22 33.49
C TYR A 426 -1.30 -8.30 32.86
N ASN A 427 -1.70 -7.13 32.37
CA ASN A 427 -0.79 -6.15 31.76
C ASN A 427 0.32 -5.73 32.75
N TYR A 428 -0.01 -5.55 34.02
CA TYR A 428 0.94 -5.18 35.07
C TYR A 428 1.60 -6.37 35.78
N ARG A 429 1.43 -7.61 35.28
CA ARG A 429 2.01 -8.84 35.84
C ARG A 429 1.70 -9.05 37.33
N ARG A 430 0.51 -8.67 37.77
CA ARG A 430 -0.05 -9.00 39.10
C ARG A 430 -0.65 -10.40 39.14
N VAL A 431 -1.01 -10.94 37.98
CA VAL A 431 -1.34 -12.35 37.75
C VAL A 431 -0.32 -12.94 36.78
N ASP A 432 -0.05 -14.24 36.92
CA ASP A 432 0.88 -14.98 36.06
C ASP A 432 0.12 -16.02 35.24
N GLU A 433 0.15 -15.85 33.92
CA GLU A 433 -0.50 -16.75 32.96
C GLU A 433 0.44 -17.03 31.78
N PRO A 434 1.39 -17.98 31.92
CA PRO A 434 2.39 -18.27 30.89
C PRO A 434 1.80 -18.70 29.55
N GLU A 435 0.63 -19.34 29.56
CA GLU A 435 -0.10 -19.71 28.33
C GLU A 435 -0.59 -18.49 27.56
N LEU A 436 -1.05 -17.46 28.29
CA LEU A 436 -1.53 -16.22 27.72
C LEU A 436 -0.36 -15.35 27.23
N ASP A 437 0.75 -15.34 27.96
CA ASP A 437 2.01 -14.74 27.53
C ASP A 437 2.50 -15.36 26.21
N ASN A 438 2.44 -16.69 26.11
CA ASN A 438 2.79 -17.39 24.89
C ASN A 438 1.84 -17.03 23.74
N TYR A 439 0.53 -16.98 23.99
CA TYR A 439 -0.46 -16.56 23.00
C TYR A 439 -0.16 -15.16 22.44
N PHE A 440 0.02 -14.16 23.30
CA PHE A 440 0.27 -12.79 22.86
C PHE A 440 1.66 -12.59 22.24
N LEU A 441 2.65 -13.40 22.62
CA LEU A 441 3.93 -13.45 21.92
C LEU A 441 3.73 -13.88 20.46
N HIS A 442 2.94 -14.93 20.22
CA HIS A 442 2.63 -15.36 18.86
C HIS A 442 1.79 -14.32 18.12
N ASP A 443 0.76 -13.72 18.72
CA ASP A 443 -0.04 -12.64 18.08
C ASP A 443 0.86 -11.48 17.61
N ARG A 444 1.73 -10.97 18.49
CA ARG A 444 2.67 -9.89 18.12
C ARG A 444 3.63 -10.34 17.01
N ALA A 445 4.07 -11.59 17.02
CA ALA A 445 4.92 -12.16 15.96
C ALA A 445 4.19 -12.25 14.60
N VAL A 446 2.90 -12.60 14.59
CA VAL A 446 2.08 -12.58 13.36
C VAL A 446 2.00 -11.15 12.81
N ARG A 447 1.75 -10.15 13.66
CA ARG A 447 1.71 -8.73 13.26
C ARG A 447 3.07 -8.22 12.75
N GLU A 448 4.17 -8.67 13.34
CA GLU A 448 5.53 -8.34 12.88
C GLU A 448 5.86 -8.98 11.53
N SER A 449 5.27 -10.13 11.21
CA SER A 449 5.48 -10.78 9.90
C SER A 449 4.72 -10.09 8.76
N GLY A 450 3.80 -9.18 9.07
CA GLY A 450 2.88 -8.55 8.12
C GLY A 450 1.80 -9.49 7.56
N HIS A 451 1.69 -10.72 8.10
CA HIS A 451 0.73 -11.72 7.63
C HIS A 451 -0.35 -11.99 8.71
N ASP A 452 -0.84 -10.93 9.33
CA ASP A 452 -1.92 -10.91 10.33
C ASP A 452 -3.30 -10.93 9.66
N THR A 453 -4.03 -12.05 9.64
CA THR A 453 -3.65 -13.39 10.15
C THR A 453 -3.62 -14.47 9.06
N SER A 454 -2.89 -15.56 9.34
CA SER A 454 -2.77 -16.77 8.50
C SER A 454 -2.58 -17.99 9.39
N TYR A 455 -3.24 -19.11 9.05
CA TYR A 455 -3.06 -20.39 9.73
C TYR A 455 -1.64 -20.97 9.64
N ARG A 456 -0.79 -20.43 8.76
CA ARG A 456 0.65 -20.70 8.77
C ARG A 456 1.31 -20.28 10.08
N LEU A 457 0.81 -19.20 10.70
CA LEU A 457 1.49 -18.47 11.77
C LEU A 457 0.71 -18.42 13.09
N GLU A 458 -0.61 -18.60 13.05
CA GLU A 458 -1.47 -18.61 14.24
C GLU A 458 -0.93 -19.54 15.34
N LYS A 459 -0.73 -18.99 16.54
CA LYS A 459 -0.24 -19.70 17.74
C LYS A 459 1.16 -20.34 17.62
N VAL A 460 1.91 -20.07 16.55
CA VAL A 460 3.22 -20.70 16.33
C VAL A 460 4.29 -19.74 15.79
N ALA A 461 3.91 -18.56 15.27
CA ALA A 461 4.78 -17.59 14.59
C ALA A 461 6.13 -17.34 15.27
N ALA A 462 6.12 -17.02 16.58
CA ALA A 462 7.31 -16.73 17.37
C ALA A 462 8.35 -17.85 17.48
N ASP A 463 7.97 -19.09 17.15
CA ASP A 463 8.85 -20.25 17.17
C ASP A 463 9.34 -20.65 15.77
N LEU A 464 8.79 -20.03 14.72
CA LEU A 464 9.12 -20.36 13.34
C LEU A 464 10.27 -19.52 12.80
N ALA A 465 11.33 -20.18 12.37
CA ALA A 465 12.28 -19.61 11.42
C ALA A 465 11.60 -19.64 10.04
N VAL A 466 10.97 -18.53 9.66
CA VAL A 466 10.19 -18.46 8.43
C VAL A 466 11.05 -18.17 7.20
N VAL A 467 10.64 -18.67 6.05
CA VAL A 467 11.32 -18.47 4.74
C VAL A 467 11.47 -16.97 4.45
N ASP A 468 10.43 -16.21 4.75
CA ASP A 468 10.24 -14.79 4.51
C ASP A 468 11.45 -13.96 4.96
N VAL A 469 11.60 -13.76 6.28
CA VAL A 469 12.61 -12.88 6.87
C VAL A 469 14.02 -13.39 6.57
N ASN A 470 14.22 -14.70 6.44
CA ASN A 470 15.52 -15.25 6.15
C ASN A 470 15.95 -15.02 4.69
N ALA A 471 15.01 -14.98 3.74
CA ALA A 471 15.28 -14.51 2.38
C ALA A 471 15.61 -13.00 2.37
N LEU A 472 14.87 -12.19 3.15
CA LEU A 472 15.11 -10.74 3.24
C LEU A 472 16.46 -10.41 3.90
N LEU A 473 16.85 -11.14 4.94
CA LEU A 473 18.15 -10.94 5.60
C LEU A 473 19.32 -11.39 4.73
N TYR A 474 19.14 -12.43 3.92
CA TYR A 474 20.12 -12.77 2.88
C TYR A 474 20.29 -11.61 1.89
N LYS A 475 19.20 -10.94 1.51
CA LYS A 475 19.26 -9.75 0.64
C LYS A 475 20.01 -8.60 1.33
N TYR A 476 19.75 -8.32 2.61
CA TYR A 476 20.52 -7.35 3.40
C TYR A 476 22.01 -7.68 3.38
N GLU A 477 22.38 -8.93 3.68
CA GLU A 477 23.78 -9.36 3.73
C GLU A 477 24.50 -9.16 2.38
N VAL A 478 23.83 -9.53 1.28
CA VAL A 478 24.37 -9.37 -0.07
C VAL A 478 24.48 -7.90 -0.46
N ASP A 479 23.44 -7.11 -0.22
CA ASP A 479 23.41 -5.70 -0.59
C ASP A 479 24.44 -4.89 0.19
N ILE A 480 24.51 -5.07 1.52
CA ILE A 480 25.50 -4.39 2.36
C ILE A 480 26.92 -4.72 1.89
N GLY A 481 27.22 -6.00 1.68
CA GLY A 481 28.54 -6.43 1.19
C GLY A 481 28.89 -5.82 -0.17
N ARG A 482 27.94 -5.80 -1.12
CA ARG A 482 28.14 -5.18 -2.43
C ARG A 482 28.32 -3.67 -2.36
N CYS A 483 27.56 -2.99 -1.51
CA CYS A 483 27.67 -1.54 -1.32
C CYS A 483 29.03 -1.15 -0.75
N ILE A 484 29.49 -1.86 0.28
CA ILE A 484 30.81 -1.64 0.88
C ILE A 484 31.91 -1.76 -0.17
N ARG A 485 31.87 -2.81 -1.00
CA ARG A 485 32.84 -2.99 -2.09
C ARG A 485 32.76 -1.90 -3.16
N ASN A 486 31.56 -1.65 -3.69
CA ASN A 486 31.39 -0.87 -4.91
C ASN A 486 31.40 0.64 -4.68
N HIS A 487 31.00 1.09 -3.48
CA HIS A 487 30.79 2.51 -3.18
C HIS A 487 31.67 3.04 -2.05
N PHE A 488 32.22 2.17 -1.20
CA PHE A 488 33.00 2.57 -0.02
C PHE A 488 34.41 1.97 0.03
N GLY A 489 34.97 1.58 -1.13
CA GLY A 489 36.36 1.12 -1.22
C GLY A 489 36.67 -0.12 -0.37
N ASP A 490 35.67 -0.98 -0.17
CA ASP A 490 35.71 -2.14 0.72
C ASP A 490 35.95 -1.83 2.22
N ARG A 491 35.73 -0.57 2.62
CA ARG A 491 35.97 -0.07 3.98
C ARG A 491 34.86 0.89 4.40
N LEU A 492 33.88 0.40 5.15
CA LEU A 492 32.87 1.24 5.78
C LEU A 492 33.10 1.36 7.28
N GLU A 493 33.35 2.59 7.74
CA GLU A 493 33.56 2.89 9.16
C GLU A 493 32.22 3.15 9.85
N ILE A 494 31.99 2.51 11.00
CA ILE A 494 30.74 2.63 11.77
C ILE A 494 30.85 3.79 12.77
N PRO A 495 30.04 4.86 12.63
CA PRO A 495 29.98 5.97 13.59
C PRO A 495 29.34 5.54 14.92
N ALA A 496 29.59 6.32 15.98
CA ALA A 496 29.13 6.00 17.33
C ALA A 496 27.61 5.86 17.45
N GLU A 497 26.85 6.71 16.74
CA GLU A 497 25.40 6.73 16.72
C GLU A 497 24.77 5.51 16.02
N PHE A 498 25.55 4.77 15.22
CA PHE A 498 25.14 3.53 14.57
C PHE A 498 25.71 2.28 15.25
N CYS A 499 26.56 2.42 16.26
CA CYS A 499 27.06 1.29 17.03
C CYS A 499 25.93 0.62 17.83
N THR A 500 25.94 -0.70 17.86
CA THR A 500 25.02 -1.52 18.66
C THR A 500 25.74 -2.74 19.24
N GLY A 501 25.26 -3.24 20.39
CA GLY A 501 25.84 -4.38 21.08
C GLY A 501 27.33 -4.18 21.37
N ASN A 502 28.17 -5.08 20.86
CA ASN A 502 29.62 -5.07 21.09
C ASN A 502 30.41 -4.24 20.05
N MET A 503 29.73 -3.52 19.15
CA MET A 503 30.40 -2.67 18.17
C MET A 503 31.12 -1.50 18.85
N LYS A 504 32.26 -1.11 18.28
CA LYS A 504 33.02 0.08 18.72
C LYS A 504 32.96 1.18 17.66
N PRO A 505 32.88 2.47 18.05
CA PRO A 505 33.04 3.56 17.11
C PRO A 505 34.35 3.43 16.33
N GLY A 506 34.30 3.64 15.02
CA GLY A 506 35.44 3.45 14.14
C GLY A 506 35.69 1.99 13.70
N GLN A 507 34.85 1.04 14.13
CA GLN A 507 34.88 -0.33 13.60
C GLN A 507 34.69 -0.32 12.09
N ILE A 508 35.46 -1.14 11.38
CA ILE A 508 35.40 -1.26 9.93
C ILE A 508 34.61 -2.52 9.55
N GLU A 509 33.56 -2.34 8.75
CA GLU A 509 32.91 -3.42 8.02
C GLU A 509 33.51 -3.54 6.60
N THR A 510 33.68 -4.78 6.13
CA THR A 510 34.23 -5.12 4.81
C THR A 510 33.26 -6.00 4.05
N SER A 511 33.28 -6.01 2.72
CA SER A 511 32.42 -6.89 1.94
C SER A 511 32.63 -8.37 2.28
N SER A 512 33.86 -8.78 2.60
CA SER A 512 34.21 -10.16 2.90
C SER A 512 33.48 -10.74 4.12
N SER A 513 33.23 -9.93 5.17
CA SER A 513 32.51 -10.37 6.36
C SER A 513 31.04 -10.61 6.05
N TRP A 514 30.43 -9.76 5.22
CA TRP A 514 29.04 -9.89 4.79
C TRP A 514 28.83 -11.04 3.81
N GLU A 515 29.76 -11.28 2.89
CA GLU A 515 29.70 -12.45 2.01
C GLU A 515 29.76 -13.78 2.78
N ARG A 516 30.56 -13.86 3.86
CA ARG A 516 30.58 -15.02 4.76
C ARG A 516 29.24 -15.22 5.46
N ARG A 517 28.58 -14.14 5.89
CA ARG A 517 27.24 -14.18 6.50
C ARG A 517 26.20 -14.71 5.51
N ALA A 518 26.15 -14.14 4.30
CA ALA A 518 25.26 -14.58 3.22
C ALA A 518 25.44 -16.07 2.86
N ARG A 519 26.70 -16.53 2.74
CA ARG A 519 26.99 -17.95 2.49
C ARG A 519 26.50 -18.85 3.62
N ARG A 520 26.74 -18.45 4.88
CA ARG A 520 26.26 -19.20 6.05
C ARG A 520 24.73 -19.27 6.07
N ARG A 521 24.05 -18.16 5.81
CA ARG A 521 22.57 -18.14 5.78
C ARG A 521 22.02 -19.06 4.71
N ARG A 522 22.57 -19.04 3.49
CA ARG A 522 22.15 -19.94 2.42
C ARG A 522 22.23 -21.41 2.86
N VAL A 523 23.36 -21.82 3.44
CA VAL A 523 23.55 -23.19 3.94
C VAL A 523 22.49 -23.55 4.99
N GLN A 524 22.17 -22.64 5.91
CA GLN A 524 21.15 -22.91 6.93
C GLN A 524 19.73 -22.93 6.37
N VAL A 525 19.41 -22.02 5.44
CA VAL A 525 18.10 -22.00 4.77
C VAL A 525 17.91 -23.28 3.94
N ASP A 526 18.92 -23.73 3.20
CA ASP A 526 18.84 -24.99 2.46
C ASP A 526 18.71 -26.21 3.39
N LYS A 527 19.39 -26.19 4.54
CA LYS A 527 19.31 -27.29 5.52
C LYS A 527 17.92 -27.37 6.18
N TYR A 528 17.43 -26.25 6.70
CA TYR A 528 16.24 -26.24 7.56
C TYR A 528 14.94 -26.02 6.79
N LEU A 529 14.97 -25.20 5.73
CA LEU A 529 13.76 -24.71 5.07
C LEU A 529 13.51 -25.38 3.70
N TRP A 530 14.54 -25.78 2.96
CA TRP A 530 14.36 -26.38 1.62
C TRP A 530 13.95 -27.86 1.67
N ASP A 531 12.86 -28.18 0.99
CA ASP A 531 12.37 -29.55 0.78
C ASP A 531 12.49 -29.97 -0.69
N GLU A 532 13.41 -30.89 -0.97
CA GLU A 532 13.71 -31.36 -2.32
C GLU A 532 12.56 -32.19 -2.94
N GLU A 533 11.87 -32.98 -2.12
CA GLU A 533 10.80 -33.86 -2.59
C GLU A 533 9.57 -33.03 -2.96
N ALA A 534 9.13 -32.19 -2.03
CA ALA A 534 8.01 -31.27 -2.23
C ALA A 534 8.33 -30.16 -3.24
N GLY A 535 9.61 -29.81 -3.41
CA GLY A 535 10.09 -28.77 -4.31
C GLY A 535 9.77 -27.36 -3.83
N MET A 536 9.78 -27.13 -2.52
CA MET A 536 9.35 -25.87 -1.89
C MET A 536 10.22 -25.55 -0.67
N TYR A 537 10.25 -24.27 -0.31
CA TYR A 537 10.73 -23.85 1.00
C TYR A 537 9.56 -23.85 2.01
N PHE A 538 9.78 -24.42 3.18
CA PHE A 538 8.85 -24.43 4.30
C PHE A 538 9.48 -23.80 5.54
N ASP A 539 8.65 -23.26 6.42
CA ASP A 539 9.09 -22.70 7.69
C ASP A 539 9.57 -23.82 8.62
N TYR A 540 10.53 -23.53 9.51
CA TYR A 540 11.07 -24.49 10.47
C TYR A 540 10.73 -24.10 11.89
N ASN A 541 10.09 -25.01 12.64
CA ASN A 541 9.78 -24.79 14.04
C ASN A 541 11.03 -25.06 14.89
N THR A 542 11.58 -24.01 15.48
CA THR A 542 12.82 -24.06 16.26
C THR A 542 12.67 -24.71 17.63
N VAL A 543 11.44 -24.76 18.17
CA VAL A 543 11.14 -25.41 19.46
C VAL A 543 10.95 -26.91 19.26
N LYS A 544 10.12 -27.31 18.29
CA LYS A 544 9.86 -28.71 17.94
C LYS A 544 10.98 -29.35 17.12
N GLN A 545 11.87 -28.53 16.57
CA GLN A 545 12.98 -28.93 15.71
C GLN A 545 12.55 -29.67 14.44
N GLU A 546 11.37 -29.33 13.92
CA GLU A 546 10.78 -29.95 12.74
C GLU A 546 10.44 -28.90 11.67
N ARG A 547 10.56 -29.31 10.40
CA ARG A 547 10.08 -28.50 9.28
C ARG A 547 8.56 -28.60 9.21
N THR A 548 7.91 -27.49 8.90
CA THR A 548 6.47 -27.46 8.65
C THR A 548 6.14 -28.03 7.26
N GLY A 549 4.85 -28.14 6.94
CA GLY A 549 4.37 -28.52 5.60
C GLY A 549 3.39 -27.53 5.00
N TYR A 550 3.41 -26.26 5.46
CA TYR A 550 2.48 -25.23 5.00
C TYR A 550 2.97 -24.62 3.69
N GLU A 551 2.29 -24.90 2.58
CA GLU A 551 2.63 -24.42 1.25
C GLU A 551 2.21 -22.95 1.11
N SER A 552 3.16 -22.02 1.16
CA SER A 552 2.93 -20.56 1.07
C SER A 552 3.64 -19.94 -0.14
N ALA A 553 3.04 -18.87 -0.68
CA ALA A 553 3.62 -18.06 -1.75
C ALA A 553 4.97 -17.41 -1.38
N THR A 554 5.30 -17.29 -0.09
CA THR A 554 6.61 -16.78 0.34
C THR A 554 7.78 -17.70 -0.04
N THR A 555 7.50 -18.93 -0.50
CA THR A 555 8.50 -19.83 -1.10
C THR A 555 9.24 -19.23 -2.31
N PHE A 556 8.70 -18.17 -2.93
CA PHE A 556 9.35 -17.47 -4.05
C PHE A 556 10.28 -16.33 -3.61
N TRP A 557 10.29 -15.95 -2.32
CA TRP A 557 11.16 -14.88 -1.82
C TRP A 557 12.67 -15.24 -1.86
N PRO A 558 13.07 -16.51 -1.70
CA PRO A 558 14.43 -16.96 -2.04
C PRO A 558 14.83 -16.67 -3.50
N MET A 559 13.88 -16.66 -4.44
CA MET A 559 14.15 -16.20 -5.81
C MET A 559 14.31 -14.68 -5.84
N TRP A 560 13.41 -13.90 -5.23
CA TRP A 560 13.53 -12.43 -5.18
C TRP A 560 14.90 -11.97 -4.64
N SER A 561 15.31 -12.55 -3.51
CA SER A 561 16.55 -12.22 -2.81
C SER A 561 17.82 -12.73 -3.51
N GLY A 562 17.70 -13.68 -4.44
CA GLY A 562 18.84 -14.38 -5.04
C GLY A 562 19.49 -15.42 -4.13
N LEU A 563 18.75 -15.93 -3.14
CA LEU A 563 19.19 -16.99 -2.24
C LEU A 563 19.15 -18.36 -2.91
N ALA A 564 18.08 -18.63 -3.67
CA ALA A 564 17.89 -19.90 -4.36
C ALA A 564 19.02 -20.19 -5.36
N THR A 565 19.27 -21.46 -5.63
CA THR A 565 20.10 -21.86 -6.76
C THR A 565 19.26 -21.89 -8.05
N PRO A 566 19.86 -21.78 -9.25
CA PRO A 566 19.12 -21.95 -10.50
C PRO A 566 18.35 -23.27 -10.58
N ARG A 567 18.88 -24.35 -9.98
CA ARG A 567 18.17 -25.64 -9.87
C ARG A 567 16.94 -25.54 -8.98
N GLN A 568 17.06 -24.97 -7.78
CA GLN A 568 15.92 -24.78 -6.88
C GLN A 568 14.84 -23.87 -7.51
N ALA A 569 15.25 -22.81 -8.22
CA ALA A 569 14.34 -21.96 -8.97
C ALA A 569 13.54 -22.74 -10.02
N SER A 570 14.21 -23.61 -10.79
CA SER A 570 13.54 -24.49 -11.75
C SER A 570 12.53 -25.42 -11.08
N ILE A 571 12.89 -26.01 -9.94
CA ILE A 571 12.00 -26.90 -9.19
C ILE A 571 10.80 -26.13 -8.62
N LEU A 572 11.00 -24.90 -8.13
CA LEU A 572 9.92 -24.04 -7.64
C LEU A 572 8.92 -23.72 -8.76
N VAL A 573 9.40 -23.39 -9.96
CA VAL A 573 8.54 -23.12 -11.12
C VAL A 573 7.80 -24.38 -11.58
N GLU A 574 8.46 -25.54 -11.57
CA GLU A 574 7.85 -26.81 -12.02
C GLU A 574 6.85 -27.37 -11.00
N LYS A 575 7.16 -27.32 -9.70
CA LYS A 575 6.39 -28.02 -8.65
C LYS A 575 5.57 -27.11 -7.75
N ALA A 576 6.07 -25.92 -7.41
CA ALA A 576 5.42 -25.04 -6.44
C ALA A 576 4.40 -24.11 -7.11
N LEU A 577 4.78 -23.49 -8.24
CA LEU A 577 3.94 -22.55 -8.97
C LEU A 577 2.56 -23.12 -9.36
N PRO A 578 2.45 -24.35 -9.91
CA PRO A 578 1.13 -24.91 -10.27
C PRO A 578 0.19 -25.11 -9.09
N LYS A 579 0.69 -25.17 -7.85
CA LYS A 579 -0.13 -25.30 -6.64
C LYS A 579 -0.72 -23.96 -6.17
N LEU A 580 -0.08 -22.85 -6.56
CA LEU A 580 -0.37 -21.51 -6.04
C LEU A 580 -0.97 -20.59 -7.11
N GLU A 581 -0.73 -20.87 -8.40
CA GLU A 581 -1.29 -20.10 -9.50
C GLU A 581 -2.77 -20.47 -9.71
N VAL A 582 -3.63 -19.46 -9.64
CA VAL A 582 -5.06 -19.52 -9.93
C VAL A 582 -5.46 -18.39 -10.88
N PHE A 583 -6.77 -18.23 -11.12
CA PHE A 583 -7.32 -17.29 -12.10
C PHE A 583 -6.71 -15.88 -12.04
N GLY A 584 -6.65 -15.28 -10.85
CA GLY A 584 -6.21 -13.90 -10.60
C GLY A 584 -4.73 -13.75 -10.20
N GLY A 585 -3.91 -14.80 -10.28
CA GLY A 585 -2.50 -14.76 -9.87
C GLY A 585 -2.18 -15.79 -8.80
N LEU A 586 -1.35 -15.44 -7.82
CA LEU A 586 -0.94 -16.34 -6.74
C LEU A 586 -1.88 -16.21 -5.53
N VAL A 587 -2.33 -17.35 -4.99
CA VAL A 587 -2.90 -17.44 -3.64
C VAL A 587 -1.82 -17.40 -2.57
N SER A 588 -2.14 -16.88 -1.39
CA SER A 588 -1.19 -16.72 -0.28
C SER A 588 -0.64 -18.04 0.28
N GLY A 589 -1.46 -19.08 0.22
CA GLY A 589 -1.10 -20.47 0.49
C GLY A 589 -2.09 -21.40 -0.19
N THR A 590 -1.77 -22.70 -0.24
CA THR A 590 -2.65 -23.66 -0.92
C THR A 590 -3.91 -23.93 -0.09
N GLU A 591 -5.01 -24.29 -0.76
CA GLU A 591 -6.25 -24.69 -0.06
C GLU A 591 -6.01 -25.86 0.89
N LYS A 592 -5.15 -26.81 0.46
CA LYS A 592 -4.73 -27.96 1.26
C LYS A 592 -4.07 -27.51 2.57
N SER A 593 -3.11 -26.58 2.51
CA SER A 593 -2.40 -26.11 3.70
C SER A 593 -3.27 -25.24 4.60
N ARG A 594 -4.13 -24.37 4.04
CA ARG A 594 -5.16 -23.66 4.83
C ARG A 594 -6.03 -24.66 5.59
N GLY A 595 -6.40 -25.78 4.97
CA GLY A 595 -7.27 -26.80 5.55
C GLY A 595 -8.75 -26.40 5.51
N VAL A 596 -9.59 -27.12 6.26
CA VAL A 596 -11.05 -26.88 6.28
C VAL A 596 -11.38 -25.65 7.13
N THR A 597 -12.27 -24.80 6.63
CA THR A 597 -12.79 -23.63 7.33
C THR A 597 -14.23 -23.87 7.80
N GLY A 598 -14.62 -23.25 8.90
CA GLY A 598 -15.97 -23.33 9.47
C GLY A 598 -16.22 -22.22 10.49
N LEU A 599 -17.32 -22.29 11.24
CA LEU A 599 -17.64 -21.29 12.27
C LEU A 599 -16.55 -21.20 13.36
N ASP A 600 -16.05 -22.35 13.81
CA ASP A 600 -15.00 -22.44 14.84
C ASP A 600 -13.57 -22.23 14.29
N ARG A 601 -13.43 -22.17 12.96
CA ARG A 601 -12.15 -21.98 12.26
C ARG A 601 -12.39 -21.12 11.01
N PRO A 602 -12.71 -19.83 11.18
CA PRO A 602 -13.08 -18.95 10.08
C PRO A 602 -11.91 -18.77 9.11
N ASN A 603 -12.19 -18.29 7.90
CA ASN A 603 -11.10 -18.04 6.96
C ASN A 603 -10.23 -16.86 7.45
N ARG A 604 -8.93 -16.92 7.17
CA ARG A 604 -7.96 -15.86 7.51
C ARG A 604 -7.53 -15.10 6.26
N GLN A 605 -7.21 -13.82 6.42
CA GLN A 605 -7.04 -12.94 5.26
C GLN A 605 -5.75 -13.20 4.45
N TRP A 606 -4.72 -13.79 5.05
CA TRP A 606 -3.46 -14.16 4.39
C TRP A 606 -3.39 -15.65 3.99
N ASP A 607 -4.55 -16.29 3.79
CA ASP A 607 -4.67 -17.68 3.32
C ASP A 607 -5.50 -17.78 2.03
N TYR A 608 -5.56 -18.98 1.45
CA TYR A 608 -6.48 -19.30 0.35
C TYR A 608 -7.93 -18.87 0.69
N PRO A 609 -8.68 -18.22 -0.23
CA PRO A 609 -8.39 -18.00 -1.66
C PRO A 609 -7.77 -16.63 -1.98
N PHE A 610 -7.22 -15.93 -0.99
CA PHE A 610 -6.81 -14.53 -1.16
C PHE A 610 -5.40 -14.40 -1.72
N GLY A 611 -5.23 -13.42 -2.60
CA GLY A 611 -3.95 -12.99 -3.14
C GLY A 611 -3.67 -11.53 -2.78
N TRP A 612 -2.41 -11.26 -2.46
CA TRP A 612 -1.94 -9.94 -2.03
C TRP A 612 -0.84 -9.43 -2.94
N ALA A 613 -0.87 -8.13 -3.23
CA ALA A 613 0.09 -7.45 -4.11
C ALA A 613 1.56 -7.74 -3.79
N PRO A 614 2.04 -7.72 -2.52
CA PRO A 614 3.43 -8.03 -2.19
C PRO A 614 3.89 -9.39 -2.70
N GLN A 615 3.07 -10.42 -2.53
CA GLN A 615 3.41 -11.78 -2.94
C GLN A 615 3.50 -11.90 -4.46
N GLN A 616 2.66 -11.16 -5.20
CA GLN A 616 2.74 -11.12 -6.65
C GLN A 616 4.04 -10.45 -7.10
N ILE A 617 4.29 -9.23 -6.62
CA ILE A 617 5.45 -8.43 -7.03
C ILE A 617 6.76 -9.16 -6.75
N LEU A 618 6.92 -9.70 -5.54
CA LEU A 618 8.14 -10.40 -5.15
C LEU A 618 8.34 -11.68 -5.97
N ALA A 619 7.27 -12.42 -6.29
CA ALA A 619 7.34 -13.58 -7.16
C ALA A 619 7.73 -13.19 -8.59
N TRP A 620 7.14 -12.14 -9.17
CA TRP A 620 7.48 -11.66 -10.52
C TRP A 620 8.96 -11.28 -10.62
N VAL A 621 9.44 -10.46 -9.69
CA VAL A 621 10.85 -10.04 -9.65
C VAL A 621 11.77 -11.25 -9.43
N GLY A 622 11.36 -12.20 -8.59
CA GLY A 622 12.07 -13.45 -8.38
C GLY A 622 12.18 -14.27 -9.66
N MET A 623 11.08 -14.44 -10.39
CA MET A 623 11.05 -15.16 -11.67
C MET A 623 11.93 -14.50 -12.72
N GLN A 624 11.82 -13.18 -12.90
CA GLN A 624 12.69 -12.44 -13.83
C GLN A 624 14.17 -12.57 -13.50
N ARG A 625 14.53 -12.57 -12.20
CA ARG A 625 15.94 -12.75 -11.77
C ARG A 625 16.54 -14.06 -12.27
N TYR A 626 15.73 -15.11 -12.44
CA TYR A 626 16.18 -16.44 -12.87
C TYR A 626 15.82 -16.76 -14.34
N GLY A 627 15.33 -15.78 -15.11
CA GLY A 627 15.01 -15.94 -16.53
C GLY A 627 13.64 -16.56 -16.84
N TYR A 628 12.72 -16.59 -15.86
CA TYR A 628 11.34 -17.04 -16.01
C TYR A 628 10.41 -15.87 -16.36
N ASP A 629 10.76 -15.10 -17.40
CA ASP A 629 10.01 -13.92 -17.81
C ASP A 629 8.60 -14.26 -18.30
N ALA A 630 8.41 -15.42 -18.94
CA ALA A 630 7.10 -15.87 -19.42
C ALA A 630 6.13 -16.14 -18.25
N GLU A 631 6.59 -16.81 -17.20
CA GLU A 631 5.81 -17.05 -15.99
C GLU A 631 5.50 -15.74 -15.25
N ALA A 632 6.49 -14.84 -15.15
CA ALA A 632 6.28 -13.53 -14.55
C ALA A 632 5.23 -12.72 -15.32
N GLN A 633 5.27 -12.72 -16.66
CA GLN A 633 4.29 -12.07 -17.53
C GLN A 633 2.90 -12.67 -17.39
N ARG A 634 2.80 -14.01 -17.37
CA ARG A 634 1.53 -14.72 -17.17
C ARG A 634 0.88 -14.34 -15.84
N LEU A 635 1.63 -14.43 -14.74
CA LEU A 635 1.12 -14.07 -13.41
C LEU A 635 0.74 -12.60 -13.31
N ALA A 636 1.56 -11.71 -13.88
CA ALA A 636 1.24 -10.29 -13.94
C ALA A 636 -0.05 -10.06 -14.74
N TYR A 637 -0.20 -10.68 -15.91
CA TYR A 637 -1.42 -10.54 -16.70
C TYR A 637 -2.66 -11.01 -15.92
N ARG A 638 -2.60 -12.17 -15.27
CA ARG A 638 -3.70 -12.69 -14.43
C ARG A 638 -4.12 -11.68 -13.36
N TRP A 639 -3.17 -11.18 -12.57
CA TRP A 639 -3.42 -10.18 -11.54
C TRP A 639 -4.00 -8.88 -12.12
N LEU A 640 -3.39 -8.36 -13.18
CA LEU A 640 -3.81 -7.11 -13.81
C LEU A 640 -5.19 -7.23 -14.46
N SER A 641 -5.53 -8.39 -15.04
CA SER A 641 -6.86 -8.64 -15.61
C SER A 641 -7.94 -8.61 -14.54
N MET A 642 -7.68 -9.21 -13.38
CA MET A 642 -8.59 -9.24 -12.23
C MET A 642 -8.80 -7.83 -11.65
N VAL A 643 -7.73 -7.08 -11.42
CA VAL A 643 -7.79 -5.70 -10.93
C VAL A 643 -8.52 -4.80 -11.94
N THR A 644 -8.21 -4.91 -13.24
CA THR A 644 -8.87 -4.10 -14.29
C THR A 644 -10.35 -4.43 -14.40
N LYS A 645 -10.73 -5.70 -14.27
CA LYS A 645 -12.14 -6.11 -14.27
C LYS A 645 -12.89 -5.52 -13.08
N ALA A 646 -12.32 -5.61 -11.87
CA ALA A 646 -12.92 -5.00 -10.68
C ALA A 646 -13.09 -3.48 -10.86
N PHE A 647 -12.04 -2.81 -11.35
CA PHE A 647 -12.04 -1.38 -11.64
C PHE A 647 -13.16 -0.99 -12.62
N VAL A 648 -13.37 -1.76 -13.69
CA VAL A 648 -14.41 -1.46 -14.70
C VAL A 648 -15.82 -1.74 -14.19
N ASP A 649 -16.01 -2.89 -13.55
CA ASP A 649 -17.34 -3.38 -13.21
C ASP A 649 -17.91 -2.76 -11.93
N PHE A 650 -17.04 -2.27 -11.04
CA PHE A 650 -17.41 -1.78 -9.70
C PHE A 650 -16.90 -0.37 -9.46
N ASN A 651 -17.38 0.56 -10.28
CA ASN A 651 -17.23 2.01 -10.07
C ASN A 651 -15.79 2.53 -9.84
N GLY A 652 -14.79 1.90 -10.45
CA GLY A 652 -13.39 2.30 -10.30
C GLY A 652 -12.68 1.74 -9.06
N VAL A 653 -13.28 0.77 -8.35
CA VAL A 653 -12.74 0.25 -7.09
C VAL A 653 -11.31 -0.29 -7.24
N VAL A 654 -10.46 0.06 -6.28
CA VAL A 654 -9.13 -0.54 -6.06
C VAL A 654 -9.02 -0.82 -4.57
N VAL A 655 -8.86 -2.08 -4.22
CA VAL A 655 -8.92 -2.55 -2.82
C VAL A 655 -7.58 -3.06 -2.33
N GLU A 656 -7.47 -3.29 -1.03
CA GLU A 656 -6.28 -3.82 -0.35
C GLU A 656 -5.83 -5.21 -0.86
N LYS A 657 -6.79 -6.14 -0.99
CA LYS A 657 -6.57 -7.55 -1.32
C LYS A 657 -7.70 -8.11 -2.19
N TYR A 658 -7.47 -9.25 -2.84
CA TYR A 658 -8.46 -9.85 -3.75
C TYR A 658 -8.62 -11.35 -3.50
N ASP A 659 -9.84 -11.86 -3.71
CA ASP A 659 -10.07 -13.29 -3.92
C ASP A 659 -9.65 -13.63 -5.36
N VAL A 660 -8.46 -14.21 -5.50
CA VAL A 660 -7.86 -14.52 -6.80
C VAL A 660 -8.49 -15.74 -7.49
N THR A 661 -9.45 -16.40 -6.84
CA THR A 661 -10.20 -17.52 -7.44
C THR A 661 -11.52 -17.07 -8.07
N ARG A 662 -12.06 -15.90 -7.66
CA ARG A 662 -13.30 -15.35 -8.18
C ARG A 662 -13.12 -14.61 -9.49
N LYS A 663 -14.02 -14.87 -10.43
CA LYS A 663 -14.01 -14.22 -11.75
C LYS A 663 -14.85 -12.95 -11.81
N ILE A 664 -15.93 -12.83 -11.04
CA ILE A 664 -16.91 -11.74 -11.20
C ILE A 664 -16.58 -10.58 -10.27
N ASP A 665 -16.51 -10.84 -8.97
CA ASP A 665 -16.42 -9.85 -7.89
C ASP A 665 -15.20 -10.10 -6.98
N PRO A 666 -13.97 -10.19 -7.53
CA PRO A 666 -12.77 -10.57 -6.78
C PRO A 666 -12.39 -9.58 -5.66
N HIS A 667 -12.92 -8.37 -5.67
CA HIS A 667 -12.69 -7.34 -4.66
C HIS A 667 -13.55 -7.53 -3.39
N LYS A 668 -14.62 -8.34 -3.44
CA LYS A 668 -15.51 -8.60 -2.29
C LYS A 668 -14.87 -9.64 -1.36
N VAL A 669 -14.05 -9.15 -0.44
CA VAL A 669 -13.37 -9.95 0.58
C VAL A 669 -13.96 -9.60 1.96
N GLU A 670 -14.63 -10.58 2.58
CA GLU A 670 -15.30 -10.42 3.89
C GLU A 670 -14.53 -11.06 5.06
N ALA A 671 -13.34 -11.61 4.80
CA ALA A 671 -12.52 -12.19 5.87
C ALA A 671 -12.09 -11.12 6.88
N GLU A 672 -12.19 -11.44 8.17
CA GLU A 672 -11.83 -10.57 9.29
C GLU A 672 -12.57 -9.21 9.24
N TYR A 673 -11.86 -8.08 9.17
CA TYR A 673 -12.46 -6.74 9.10
C TYR A 673 -12.91 -6.34 7.68
N GLY A 674 -12.93 -7.29 6.75
CA GLY A 674 -13.27 -7.06 5.35
C GLY A 674 -12.16 -6.34 4.57
N ASN A 675 -12.54 -5.78 3.42
CA ASN A 675 -11.61 -5.15 2.49
C ASN A 675 -11.59 -3.63 2.64
N GLN A 676 -10.42 -3.02 2.53
CA GLN A 676 -10.28 -1.56 2.50
C GLN A 676 -10.30 -1.06 1.05
N GLY A 677 -10.81 0.16 0.85
CA GLY A 677 -10.86 0.81 -0.48
C GLY A 677 -12.15 0.59 -1.27
N SER A 678 -13.12 -0.18 -0.73
CA SER A 678 -14.45 -0.37 -1.33
C SER A 678 -15.49 0.66 -0.87
N ASP A 679 -15.34 1.20 0.34
CA ASP A 679 -16.27 2.18 0.92
C ASP A 679 -15.90 3.61 0.50
N PHE A 680 -16.47 4.06 -0.63
CA PHE A 680 -16.38 5.44 -1.10
C PHE A 680 -17.66 5.86 -1.82
N LYS A 681 -17.87 7.17 -1.94
CA LYS A 681 -19.03 7.75 -2.65
C LYS A 681 -18.58 8.45 -3.93
N GLY A 682 -19.17 8.05 -5.05
CA GLY A 682 -18.96 8.65 -6.36
C GLY A 682 -17.64 8.29 -7.01
N VAL A 683 -16.50 8.68 -6.43
CA VAL A 683 -15.16 8.50 -7.01
C VAL A 683 -14.14 8.02 -5.98
N PRO A 684 -13.35 6.97 -6.29
CA PRO A 684 -12.25 6.54 -5.44
C PRO A 684 -11.11 7.56 -5.51
N ARG A 685 -10.51 7.86 -4.37
CA ARG A 685 -9.51 8.94 -4.26
C ARG A 685 -8.08 8.44 -4.17
N GLU A 686 -7.88 7.25 -3.60
CA GLU A 686 -6.54 6.78 -3.26
C GLU A 686 -6.22 5.33 -3.68
N GLY A 687 -7.23 4.46 -3.84
CA GLY A 687 -6.98 3.01 -3.94
C GLY A 687 -6.22 2.48 -2.72
N PHE A 688 -5.27 1.56 -2.94
CA PHE A 688 -4.38 1.05 -1.89
C PHE A 688 -2.93 0.97 -2.41
N GLY A 689 -1.98 1.46 -1.61
CA GLY A 689 -0.60 1.76 -2.00
C GLY A 689 0.12 0.61 -2.72
N TRP A 690 0.17 -0.58 -2.13
CA TRP A 690 0.83 -1.72 -2.79
C TRP A 690 0.09 -2.25 -4.03
N VAL A 691 -1.22 -2.00 -4.17
CA VAL A 691 -2.03 -2.51 -5.29
C VAL A 691 -1.84 -1.56 -6.45
N ASN A 692 -1.86 -0.26 -6.17
CA ASN A 692 -1.42 0.79 -7.09
C ASN A 692 -0.02 0.46 -7.64
N ALA A 693 0.94 0.15 -6.75
CA ALA A 693 2.28 -0.25 -7.17
C ALA A 693 2.31 -1.55 -7.97
N SER A 694 1.54 -2.57 -7.57
CA SER A 694 1.46 -3.85 -8.30
C SER A 694 0.93 -3.68 -9.72
N TYR A 695 -0.03 -2.78 -9.91
CA TYR A 695 -0.64 -2.52 -11.22
C TYR A 695 0.37 -1.82 -12.13
N ILE A 696 0.99 -0.74 -11.65
CA ILE A 696 2.00 0.02 -12.39
C ILE A 696 3.23 -0.86 -12.70
N TYR A 697 3.73 -1.59 -11.71
CA TYR A 697 4.87 -2.48 -11.89
C TYR A 697 4.54 -3.62 -12.87
N GLY A 698 3.42 -4.31 -12.68
CA GLY A 698 3.00 -5.40 -13.55
C GLY A 698 2.80 -4.97 -15.00
N LEU A 699 2.32 -3.74 -15.24
CA LEU A 699 2.19 -3.21 -16.60
C LEU A 699 3.54 -3.16 -17.32
N THR A 700 4.64 -2.86 -16.61
CA THR A 700 5.99 -2.83 -17.21
C THR A 700 6.44 -4.19 -17.76
N LEU A 701 5.84 -5.28 -17.27
CA LEU A 701 6.14 -6.65 -17.72
C LEU A 701 5.39 -7.01 -19.01
N LEU A 702 4.26 -6.36 -19.29
CA LEU A 702 3.36 -6.75 -20.38
C LEU A 702 3.70 -6.07 -21.71
N SER A 703 3.59 -6.85 -22.79
CA SER A 703 3.72 -6.35 -24.17
C SER A 703 2.58 -5.41 -24.56
N GLY A 704 2.76 -4.62 -25.62
CA GLY A 704 1.71 -3.76 -26.15
C GLY A 704 0.46 -4.53 -26.62
N HIS A 705 0.60 -5.79 -27.04
CA HIS A 705 -0.54 -6.64 -27.39
C HIS A 705 -1.33 -7.06 -26.14
N MET A 706 -0.62 -7.53 -25.10
CA MET A 706 -1.22 -7.88 -23.81
C MET A 706 -1.98 -6.70 -23.18
N ARG A 707 -1.39 -5.49 -23.19
CA ARG A 707 -2.04 -4.29 -22.65
C ARG A 707 -3.34 -3.94 -23.38
N ARG A 708 -3.41 -4.15 -24.70
CA ARG A 708 -4.64 -3.96 -25.48
C ARG A 708 -5.71 -4.98 -25.12
N ALA A 709 -5.33 -6.25 -24.95
CA ALA A 709 -6.24 -7.32 -24.54
C ALA A 709 -6.79 -7.08 -23.12
N LEU A 710 -5.95 -6.63 -22.18
CA LEU A 710 -6.39 -6.19 -20.85
C LEU A 710 -7.40 -5.04 -20.92
N GLY A 711 -7.14 -4.04 -21.76
CA GLY A 711 -8.05 -2.92 -21.98
C GLY A 711 -9.39 -3.32 -22.60
N ALA A 712 -9.46 -4.49 -23.24
CA ALA A 712 -10.68 -5.12 -23.75
C ALA A 712 -11.29 -6.13 -22.76
N LEU A 713 -10.77 -6.21 -21.52
CA LEU A 713 -11.19 -7.14 -20.47
C LEU A 713 -11.09 -8.62 -20.86
N THR A 714 -10.09 -8.97 -21.66
CA THR A 714 -9.80 -10.38 -22.02
C THR A 714 -8.94 -11.02 -20.92
N ASP A 715 -9.42 -12.10 -20.31
CA ASP A 715 -8.65 -12.87 -19.32
C ASP A 715 -7.46 -13.63 -19.96
N TRP A 716 -6.54 -14.11 -19.13
CA TRP A 716 -5.33 -14.79 -19.62
C TRP A 716 -5.65 -16.02 -20.48
N ASP A 717 -6.55 -16.89 -20.04
CA ASP A 717 -6.79 -18.17 -20.70
C ASP A 717 -7.41 -17.93 -22.09
N SER A 718 -8.32 -16.95 -22.19
CA SER A 718 -8.88 -16.48 -23.45
C SER A 718 -7.83 -15.85 -24.37
N TYR A 719 -6.92 -15.03 -23.81
CA TYR A 719 -5.82 -14.40 -24.53
C TYR A 719 -4.83 -15.44 -25.08
N GLU A 720 -4.37 -16.36 -24.25
CA GLU A 720 -3.42 -17.42 -24.60
C GLU A 720 -3.98 -18.31 -25.70
N LYS A 721 -5.25 -18.71 -25.58
CA LYS A 721 -5.95 -19.47 -26.62
C LYS A 721 -5.95 -18.71 -27.95
N ALA A 722 -6.32 -17.44 -27.94
CA ALA A 722 -6.33 -16.62 -29.17
C ALA A 722 -4.93 -16.49 -29.78
N MET A 723 -3.87 -16.37 -28.96
CA MET A 723 -2.49 -16.29 -29.45
C MET A 723 -2.01 -17.61 -30.06
N SER A 724 -2.38 -18.74 -29.44
CA SER A 724 -2.11 -20.08 -29.94
C SER A 724 -2.80 -20.34 -31.28
N ASP A 725 -4.09 -19.99 -31.39
CA ASP A 725 -4.89 -20.11 -32.62
C ASP A 725 -4.30 -19.25 -33.77
N LEU A 726 -3.60 -18.16 -33.45
CA LEU A 726 -2.91 -17.29 -34.41
C LEU A 726 -1.47 -17.73 -34.72
N GLY A 727 -0.92 -18.72 -34.02
CA GLY A 727 0.46 -19.20 -34.22
C GLY A 727 1.54 -18.23 -33.72
N ILE A 728 1.23 -17.40 -32.71
CA ILE A 728 2.11 -16.34 -32.17
C ILE A 728 2.61 -16.69 -30.75
N ALA A 729 2.32 -17.90 -30.25
CA ALA A 729 2.63 -18.34 -28.89
C ALA A 729 4.14 -18.53 -28.63
#